data_AF-A0A1T4XDA3-F1
#
_entry.id   AF-A0A1T4XDA3-F1
#
_cell.length_a   1.000
_cell.length_b   1.000
_cell.length_c   1.000
_cell.angle_alpha   90.00
_cell.angle_beta   90.00
_cell.angle_gamma   90.00
#
_symmetry.space_group_name_H-M   'P 1'
#
loop_
_entity.id
_entity.type
_entity.pdbx_description
1 polymer ?
#
loop_
_entity_poly.entity_id
_entity_poly.type
_entity_poly.pdbx_seq_one_letter_code
_entity_poly.pdbx_strand_id
1 'polypeptide(L)'
;MILMRVFTICALLILSLAGLSQAKATTPATLTNDSNSVYLQHQLKLKIDLASHHLSVIDQLRFSSTAAETWQFSLSDRFNLEPNSALELLSHTQGLKHYRAKQAELTLRYSGQFQSTPDCAWLTQVCVQFDAKGVYLDAHSQWYPDTAKALHRFTLSAELPKDWVSLSQGEQIQTTWQATQPQAAIYFLAGPFKVYTEVGQYATAQVYLQTADDLLAKQYLAATHQYLAGYSKQLGAYPYRKFVTVESFWETGWGLPSFTLLGSKVMRLPFILSSSFPHEILHNWWGNSVYVDSAHGNWSEGLTAYLADYQFSAGQGEAMNYRRDTVQKYANFTHHAQDFPLNAFQTRHDHTTQAIGYGKALMLFHMLRQQVGAQAFEQGLQLFYKDYAFKYASFAELQSAFEQVSGQNLQSFFAQWLDRTGAPQLALGEYQLTENQGKAQLSLTIKQTQTGEPYQLKLPVVAAFKEGHTETHWLDFNTAEQNFKLDYSQPPLAVALDPEFELLRLPDEAELPAALNVLYNAQPKTFVLARQVPAGMELAWEEAITALSRDTNPKQQYDDAPLPATEVVVLLGGDNQGLTGLLERAQQPFKLSETAYILNSVNYTCGLHSLALTLRAGQQQIVLLDASTPEALQQLLNKLPHYGKYSYLLFNSATGENVAKGQWQVKDSPLTVPFKP
;
A
#
# COMPACT_ATOMS: atom_id res chain seq x y z
N MET A 1 1.81 17.06 14.00
CA MET A 1 0.56 16.26 14.08
C MET A 1 -0.25 16.17 12.79
N ILE A 2 -0.34 17.21 11.94
CA ILE A 2 -1.17 17.21 10.70
C ILE A 2 -0.49 16.45 9.53
N LEU A 3 0.85 16.46 9.44
CA LEU A 3 1.59 15.71 8.40
C LEU A 3 1.65 14.19 8.68
N MET A 4 1.51 13.80 9.94
CA MET A 4 1.43 12.39 10.34
C MET A 4 0.17 11.73 9.79
N ARG A 5 -0.83 12.50 9.40
CA ARG A 5 -2.00 12.01 8.66
C ARG A 5 -1.64 11.81 7.18
N VAL A 6 -0.99 12.73 6.47
CA VAL A 6 -0.92 12.64 4.98
C VAL A 6 -0.20 11.40 4.42
N PHE A 7 0.79 10.85 5.10
CA PHE A 7 1.42 9.56 4.71
C PHE A 7 0.82 8.33 5.43
N THR A 8 0.00 8.54 6.45
CA THR A 8 -0.63 7.51 7.29
C THR A 8 -2.15 7.45 7.11
N ILE A 9 -2.72 8.27 6.21
CA ILE A 9 -4.18 8.46 6.00
C ILE A 9 -4.85 7.25 5.33
N CYS A 10 -4.06 6.27 4.89
CA CYS A 10 -4.56 4.94 4.54
C CYS A 10 -4.56 3.92 5.72
N ALA A 11 -4.50 4.35 6.98
CA ALA A 11 -4.35 3.45 8.15
C ALA A 11 -5.23 3.85 9.37
N LEU A 12 -5.57 2.82 10.20
CA LEU A 12 -6.41 2.73 11.44
C LEU A 12 -7.90 2.50 11.15
N LEU A 13 -8.65 1.39 11.50
CA LEU A 13 -9.03 0.55 12.70
C LEU A 13 -10.37 0.96 13.45
N ILE A 14 -11.47 0.17 13.63
CA ILE A 14 -11.77 -0.94 14.62
C ILE A 14 -13.19 -1.61 14.42
N LEU A 15 -13.33 -2.88 14.88
CA LEU A 15 -14.46 -3.82 15.16
C LEU A 15 -15.92 -3.37 15.45
N SER A 16 -16.91 -4.15 14.94
CA SER A 16 -17.90 -5.01 15.68
C SER A 16 -18.76 -5.77 14.63
N LEU A 17 -18.89 -7.11 14.59
CA LEU A 17 -19.58 -8.05 15.49
C LEU A 17 -19.14 -9.49 15.12
N ALA A 18 -18.52 -10.23 16.05
CA ALA A 18 -18.38 -11.68 15.95
C ALA A 18 -19.03 -12.32 17.19
N GLY A 19 -20.26 -12.78 17.02
CA GLY A 19 -20.94 -13.66 17.97
C GLY A 19 -20.72 -15.11 17.56
N LEU A 20 -19.84 -15.77 18.32
CA LEU A 20 -19.71 -17.23 18.54
C LEU A 20 -20.32 -18.19 17.51
N SER A 21 -19.44 -18.91 16.80
CA SER A 21 -19.65 -20.31 16.44
C SER A 21 -18.29 -20.96 16.11
N GLN A 22 -17.76 -21.74 17.05
CA GLN A 22 -16.73 -22.74 16.74
C GLN A 22 -17.38 -23.83 15.88
N ALA A 23 -17.05 -23.90 14.60
CA ALA A 23 -17.37 -25.04 13.75
C ALA A 23 -16.07 -25.78 13.39
N LYS A 24 -16.03 -27.06 13.78
CA LYS A 24 -14.94 -28.00 13.49
C LYS A 24 -14.70 -28.11 11.98
N ALA A 25 -13.41 -28.23 11.64
CA ALA A 25 -12.93 -28.55 10.31
C ALA A 25 -13.70 -29.73 9.69
N THR A 26 -14.26 -29.51 8.50
CA THR A 26 -14.77 -30.56 7.61
C THR A 26 -14.18 -30.37 6.21
N THR A 27 -13.92 -31.52 5.60
CA THR A 27 -13.27 -31.84 4.30
C THR A 27 -13.66 -30.97 3.10
N PRO A 28 -12.83 -30.92 2.04
CA PRO A 28 -12.93 -29.91 0.97
C PRO A 28 -14.23 -30.07 0.19
N ALA A 29 -15.06 -29.05 0.26
CA ALA A 29 -16.28 -28.95 -0.52
C ALA A 29 -15.91 -28.68 -1.99
N THR A 30 -16.43 -29.53 -2.87
CA THR A 30 -16.55 -29.32 -4.31
C THR A 30 -16.98 -27.89 -4.63
N LEU A 31 -16.20 -27.22 -5.49
CA LEU A 31 -16.48 -25.91 -6.07
C LEU A 31 -17.83 -25.91 -6.78
N THR A 32 -18.88 -25.46 -6.08
CA THR A 32 -20.12 -25.06 -6.70
C THR A 32 -19.98 -23.61 -7.13
N ASN A 33 -20.04 -23.41 -8.44
CA ASN A 33 -20.11 -22.13 -9.10
C ASN A 33 -21.37 -21.38 -8.59
N ASP A 34 -21.24 -20.50 -7.60
CA ASP A 34 -22.32 -19.65 -7.10
C ASP A 34 -22.58 -18.51 -8.11
N SER A 35 -23.05 -18.90 -9.29
CA SER A 35 -23.21 -18.04 -10.46
C SER A 35 -24.53 -17.26 -10.50
N ASN A 36 -25.10 -16.88 -9.35
CA ASN A 36 -26.30 -16.04 -9.30
C ASN A 36 -26.03 -14.78 -8.48
N SER A 37 -25.17 -13.89 -9.00
CA SER A 37 -25.12 -12.51 -8.51
C SER A 37 -26.52 -11.91 -8.58
N VAL A 38 -27.04 -11.45 -7.45
CA VAL A 38 -28.31 -10.71 -7.40
C VAL A 38 -28.07 -9.37 -8.07
N TYR A 39 -28.87 -9.01 -9.08
CA TYR A 39 -28.79 -7.69 -9.67
C TYR A 39 -30.01 -6.86 -9.28
N LEU A 40 -29.74 -5.62 -8.86
CA LEU A 40 -30.75 -4.61 -8.58
C LEU A 40 -30.62 -3.50 -9.62
N GLN A 41 -31.73 -3.19 -10.27
CA GLN A 41 -31.83 -2.06 -11.17
C GLN A 41 -32.57 -0.92 -10.47
N HIS A 42 -31.94 0.24 -10.39
CA HIS A 42 -32.47 1.42 -9.72
C HIS A 42 -32.77 2.54 -10.73
N GLN A 43 -33.83 3.28 -10.47
CA GLN A 43 -34.10 4.55 -11.13
C GLN A 43 -34.40 5.59 -10.07
N LEU A 44 -33.34 6.34 -9.72
CA LEU A 44 -33.27 7.19 -8.54
C LEU A 44 -33.54 8.64 -8.93
N LYS A 45 -34.45 9.26 -8.18
CA LYS A 45 -34.68 10.71 -8.18
C LYS A 45 -34.47 11.24 -6.78
N LEU A 46 -33.44 12.05 -6.62
CA LEU A 46 -33.02 12.64 -5.35
C LEU A 46 -33.55 14.05 -5.22
N LYS A 47 -34.03 14.40 -4.03
CA LYS A 47 -34.26 15.79 -3.62
C LYS A 47 -33.48 16.06 -2.34
N ILE A 48 -32.61 17.06 -2.40
CA ILE A 48 -31.65 17.39 -1.36
C ILE A 48 -32.08 18.70 -0.70
N ASP A 49 -32.32 18.66 0.61
CA ASP A 49 -32.52 19.84 1.44
C ASP A 49 -31.36 19.96 2.44
N LEU A 50 -30.41 20.84 2.12
CA LEU A 50 -29.22 21.07 2.93
C LEU A 50 -29.53 21.81 4.23
N ALA A 51 -30.64 22.58 4.31
CA ALA A 51 -30.98 23.35 5.50
C ALA A 51 -31.52 22.45 6.61
N SER A 52 -32.27 21.41 6.25
CA SER A 52 -32.80 20.40 7.18
C SER A 52 -31.98 19.10 7.21
N HIS A 53 -30.88 19.06 6.46
CA HIS A 53 -30.05 17.87 6.23
C HIS A 53 -30.86 16.64 5.79
N HIS A 54 -31.89 16.86 4.97
CA HIS A 54 -32.88 15.86 4.60
C HIS A 54 -32.70 15.42 3.15
N LEU A 55 -32.67 14.11 2.93
CA LEU A 55 -32.70 13.49 1.60
C LEU A 55 -34.06 12.83 1.40
N SER A 56 -34.72 13.15 0.27
CA SER A 56 -35.89 12.41 -0.22
C SER A 56 -35.54 11.67 -1.49
N VAL A 57 -35.94 10.40 -1.59
CA VAL A 57 -35.64 9.54 -2.72
C VAL A 57 -36.91 8.89 -3.25
N ILE A 58 -37.06 8.92 -4.57
CA ILE A 58 -37.97 8.05 -5.30
C ILE A 58 -37.10 7.05 -6.06
N ASP A 59 -37.28 5.75 -5.78
CA ASP A 59 -36.55 4.68 -6.46
C ASP A 59 -37.53 3.74 -7.14
N GLN A 60 -37.41 3.56 -8.46
CA GLN A 60 -38.04 2.44 -9.15
C GLN A 60 -37.06 1.27 -9.12
N LEU A 61 -37.25 0.39 -8.13
CA LEU A 61 -36.41 -0.76 -7.88
C LEU A 61 -36.93 -1.95 -8.68
N ARG A 62 -36.04 -2.61 -9.41
CA ARG A 62 -36.32 -3.85 -10.13
C ARG A 62 -35.29 -4.93 -9.81
N PHE A 63 -35.77 -6.10 -9.41
CA PHE A 63 -34.97 -7.31 -9.25
C PHE A 63 -34.75 -7.97 -10.61
N SER A 64 -33.53 -8.43 -10.89
CA SER A 64 -33.24 -9.18 -12.11
C SER A 64 -33.75 -10.62 -12.09
N SER A 65 -33.86 -11.20 -10.90
CA SER A 65 -34.33 -12.56 -10.69
C SER A 65 -35.85 -12.66 -10.87
N THR A 66 -36.33 -13.76 -11.42
CA THR A 66 -37.76 -14.09 -11.53
C THR A 66 -38.30 -14.83 -10.31
N ALA A 67 -37.42 -15.23 -9.39
CA ALA A 67 -37.76 -16.04 -8.23
C ALA A 67 -38.12 -15.15 -7.03
N ALA A 68 -39.37 -15.20 -6.58
CA ALA A 68 -39.93 -14.26 -5.61
C ALA A 68 -39.22 -14.27 -4.24
N GLU A 69 -38.67 -15.42 -3.84
CA GLU A 69 -37.89 -15.59 -2.62
C GLU A 69 -36.61 -14.73 -2.59
N THR A 70 -36.11 -14.35 -3.76
CA THR A 70 -34.90 -13.51 -3.93
C THR A 70 -35.21 -12.01 -3.98
N TRP A 71 -36.49 -11.61 -3.98
CA TRP A 71 -36.89 -10.20 -3.98
C TRP A 71 -36.86 -9.62 -2.58
N GLN A 72 -35.67 -9.59 -1.98
CA GLN A 72 -35.44 -9.03 -0.65
C GLN A 72 -34.48 -7.86 -0.78
N PHE A 73 -34.62 -6.86 0.09
CA PHE A 73 -33.67 -5.76 0.21
C PHE A 73 -33.68 -5.22 1.64
N SER A 74 -32.66 -4.45 1.97
CA SER A 74 -32.51 -3.77 3.24
C SER A 74 -32.49 -2.26 3.00
N LEU A 75 -33.12 -1.51 3.90
CA LEU A 75 -33.06 -0.05 3.92
C LEU A 75 -32.75 0.39 5.35
N SER A 76 -31.85 1.37 5.50
CA SER A 76 -31.52 1.93 6.81
C SER A 76 -32.77 2.45 7.53
N ASP A 77 -32.87 2.15 8.82
CA ASP A 77 -33.99 2.60 9.67
C ASP A 77 -34.02 4.12 9.87
N ARG A 78 -32.95 4.82 9.49
CA ARG A 78 -32.89 6.29 9.38
C ARG A 78 -33.88 6.85 8.36
N PHE A 79 -34.31 6.04 7.40
CA PHE A 79 -35.30 6.42 6.40
C PHE A 79 -36.70 6.04 6.85
N ASN A 80 -37.60 7.00 6.72
CA ASN A 80 -39.03 6.75 6.73
C ASN A 80 -39.48 6.34 5.33
N LEU A 81 -39.86 5.08 5.17
CA LEU A 81 -40.41 4.53 3.93
C LEU A 81 -41.93 4.70 3.92
N GLU A 82 -42.48 5.30 2.87
CA GLU A 82 -43.94 5.43 2.72
C GLU A 82 -44.62 4.05 2.67
N PRO A 83 -45.82 3.90 3.25
CA PRO A 83 -46.55 2.63 3.25
C PRO A 83 -46.73 2.08 1.82
N ASN A 84 -46.31 0.84 1.60
CA ASN A 84 -46.44 0.15 0.32
C ASN A 84 -46.95 -1.28 0.55
N SER A 85 -48.15 -1.60 0.05
CA SER A 85 -48.81 -2.91 0.23
C SER A 85 -48.08 -4.06 -0.48
N ALA A 86 -47.21 -3.74 -1.43
CA ALA A 86 -46.33 -4.69 -2.11
C ALA A 86 -45.10 -5.08 -1.28
N LEU A 87 -44.92 -4.54 -0.07
CA LEU A 87 -43.82 -4.87 0.83
C LEU A 87 -44.29 -5.63 2.06
N GLU A 88 -43.45 -6.55 2.51
CA GLU A 88 -43.53 -7.25 3.79
C GLU A 88 -42.24 -6.96 4.57
N LEU A 89 -42.36 -6.41 5.78
CA LEU A 89 -41.21 -6.25 6.68
C LEU A 89 -40.89 -7.61 7.30
N LEU A 90 -39.69 -8.13 7.03
CA LEU A 90 -39.23 -9.43 7.53
C LEU A 90 -38.59 -9.31 8.91
N SER A 91 -37.70 -8.33 9.08
CA SER A 91 -36.95 -8.12 10.32
C SER A 91 -36.39 -6.70 10.41
N HIS A 92 -35.96 -6.33 11.62
CA HIS A 92 -35.19 -5.11 11.88
C HIS A 92 -33.98 -5.49 12.74
N THR A 93 -32.79 -5.42 12.14
CA THR A 93 -31.55 -5.82 12.80
C THR A 93 -30.41 -4.89 12.40
N GLN A 94 -29.52 -4.55 13.33
CA GLN A 94 -28.31 -3.75 13.06
C GLN A 94 -28.57 -2.40 12.36
N GLY A 95 -29.67 -1.72 12.69
CA GLY A 95 -30.02 -0.43 12.07
C GLY A 95 -30.61 -0.54 10.65
N LEU A 96 -30.90 -1.77 10.18
CA LEU A 96 -31.50 -2.03 8.88
C LEU A 96 -32.89 -2.65 9.03
N LYS A 97 -33.85 -2.14 8.25
CA LYS A 97 -35.14 -2.79 8.03
C LYS A 97 -35.03 -3.67 6.78
N HIS A 98 -35.34 -4.96 6.94
CA HIS A 98 -35.25 -5.95 5.86
C HIS A 98 -36.65 -6.24 5.32
N TYR A 99 -36.83 -6.09 4.02
CA TYR A 99 -38.12 -6.23 3.35
C TYR A 99 -38.09 -7.36 2.33
N ARG A 100 -39.26 -7.98 2.12
CA ARG A 100 -39.58 -8.80 0.95
C ARG A 100 -40.55 -8.04 0.07
N ALA A 101 -40.24 -7.92 -1.21
CA ALA A 101 -41.16 -7.42 -2.20
C ALA A 101 -42.05 -8.56 -2.73
N LYS A 102 -43.33 -8.26 -2.94
CA LYS A 102 -44.33 -9.16 -3.56
C LYS A 102 -44.31 -9.11 -5.08
N GLN A 103 -43.53 -8.19 -5.65
CA GLN A 103 -43.40 -7.93 -7.08
C GLN A 103 -41.92 -7.70 -7.41
N ALA A 104 -41.50 -8.13 -8.61
CA ALA A 104 -40.12 -7.94 -9.08
C ALA A 104 -39.77 -6.47 -9.36
N GLU A 105 -40.78 -5.61 -9.51
CA GLU A 105 -40.62 -4.18 -9.77
C GLU A 105 -41.57 -3.40 -8.84
N LEU A 106 -41.05 -2.35 -8.21
CA LEU A 106 -41.81 -1.52 -7.29
C LEU A 106 -41.26 -0.10 -7.24
N THR A 107 -42.11 0.85 -6.87
CA THR A 107 -41.69 2.22 -6.58
C THR A 107 -41.61 2.42 -5.06
N LEU A 108 -40.44 2.83 -4.59
CA LEU A 108 -40.15 3.18 -3.22
C LEU A 108 -40.07 4.70 -3.08
N ARG A 109 -40.66 5.23 -2.01
CA ARG A 109 -40.61 6.64 -1.65
C ARG A 109 -40.18 6.71 -0.20
N TYR A 110 -39.00 7.25 0.04
CA TYR A 110 -38.43 7.26 1.38
C TYR A 110 -37.61 8.52 1.61
N SER A 111 -37.58 8.98 2.86
CA SER A 111 -36.85 10.19 3.23
C SER A 111 -36.22 10.07 4.61
N GLY A 112 -35.08 10.72 4.82
CA GLY A 112 -34.29 10.56 6.03
C GLY A 112 -33.25 11.66 6.17
N GLN A 113 -32.74 11.82 7.39
CA GLN A 113 -31.75 12.84 7.72
C GLN A 113 -30.34 12.27 7.76
N PHE A 114 -29.39 13.10 7.35
CA PHE A 114 -27.96 12.81 7.39
C PHE A 114 -27.24 13.79 8.30
N GLN A 115 -26.15 13.32 8.89
CA GLN A 115 -25.21 14.17 9.61
C GLN A 115 -23.86 14.09 8.92
N SER A 116 -23.28 15.23 8.58
CA SER A 116 -21.92 15.30 8.03
C SER A 116 -20.92 14.73 9.03
N THR A 117 -19.97 13.96 8.51
CA THR A 117 -18.83 13.43 9.25
C THR A 117 -17.72 14.48 9.24
N PRO A 118 -17.36 15.12 10.37
CA PRO A 118 -16.44 16.26 10.37
C PRO A 118 -15.03 15.93 9.86
N ASP A 119 -14.55 14.74 10.22
CA ASP A 119 -13.25 14.20 9.84
C ASP A 119 -13.48 12.74 9.47
N CYS A 120 -13.24 12.37 8.22
CA CYS A 120 -13.53 11.04 7.71
C CYS A 120 -12.28 10.15 7.73
N ALA A 121 -12.32 9.11 8.56
CA ALA A 121 -11.47 7.93 8.44
C ALA A 121 -12.30 6.78 7.85
N TRP A 122 -12.45 6.75 6.52
CA TRP A 122 -13.39 5.86 5.79
C TRP A 122 -13.27 4.36 6.08
N LEU A 123 -12.12 3.92 6.60
CA LEU A 123 -11.87 2.53 6.97
C LEU A 123 -12.48 2.15 8.33
N THR A 124 -12.90 3.11 9.15
CA THR A 124 -13.33 2.89 10.54
C THR A 124 -14.74 3.37 10.82
N GLN A 125 -15.23 4.26 9.98
CA GLN A 125 -16.54 4.85 10.14
C GLN A 125 -17.11 5.18 8.78
N VAL A 126 -18.45 5.20 8.75
CA VAL A 126 -19.21 5.64 7.58
C VAL A 126 -18.92 7.11 7.31
N CYS A 127 -18.55 7.42 6.07
CA CYS A 127 -18.29 8.80 5.66
C CYS A 127 -19.46 9.37 4.89
N VAL A 128 -20.01 10.46 5.43
CA VAL A 128 -21.10 11.22 4.83
C VAL A 128 -20.72 12.68 4.83
N GLN A 129 -20.85 13.33 3.68
CA GLN A 129 -20.92 14.79 3.61
C GLN A 129 -22.35 15.14 3.23
N PHE A 130 -23.00 16.02 3.99
CA PHE A 130 -24.36 16.48 3.67
C PHE A 130 -24.61 17.87 4.27
N ASP A 131 -23.96 18.89 3.72
CA ASP A 131 -24.13 20.28 4.18
C ASP A 131 -23.80 21.29 3.05
N ALA A 132 -23.68 22.57 3.40
CA ALA A 132 -23.39 23.65 2.45
C ALA A 132 -22.06 23.50 1.67
N LYS A 133 -21.11 22.67 2.14
CA LYS A 133 -19.87 22.39 1.41
C LYS A 133 -20.09 21.38 0.28
N GLY A 134 -21.05 20.48 0.43
CA GLY A 134 -21.31 19.43 -0.55
C GLY A 134 -22.11 18.25 -0.02
N VAL A 135 -22.29 17.26 -0.89
CA VAL A 135 -22.88 15.96 -0.61
C VAL A 135 -21.91 14.86 -1.06
N TYR A 136 -21.71 13.84 -0.22
CA TYR A 136 -21.03 12.59 -0.54
C TYR A 136 -21.81 11.45 0.13
N LEU A 137 -22.26 10.49 -0.68
CA LEU A 137 -22.99 9.29 -0.27
C LEU A 137 -22.45 8.07 -1.04
N ASP A 138 -22.21 6.98 -0.32
CA ASP A 138 -21.81 5.68 -0.87
C ASP A 138 -22.60 4.53 -0.22
N ALA A 139 -22.30 3.28 -0.56
CA ALA A 139 -22.98 2.11 0.04
C ALA A 139 -22.94 2.09 1.58
N HIS A 140 -21.85 2.55 2.21
CA HIS A 140 -21.72 2.56 3.67
C HIS A 140 -22.66 3.56 4.34
N SER A 141 -23.06 4.62 3.64
CA SER A 141 -24.09 5.55 4.13
C SER A 141 -25.51 4.97 4.11
N GLN A 142 -25.69 3.78 3.49
CA GLN A 142 -26.94 3.02 3.41
C GLN A 142 -28.12 3.86 2.89
N TRP A 143 -27.84 4.71 1.90
CA TRP A 143 -28.80 5.70 1.38
C TRP A 143 -29.79 5.15 0.35
N TYR A 144 -29.62 3.89 -0.08
CA TYR A 144 -30.47 3.22 -1.05
C TYR A 144 -30.78 1.77 -0.63
N PRO A 145 -31.89 1.19 -1.14
CA PRO A 145 -32.21 -0.23 -0.99
C PRO A 145 -31.09 -1.14 -1.49
N ASP A 146 -30.63 -2.07 -0.66
CA ASP A 146 -29.52 -2.95 -1.04
C ASP A 146 -29.67 -4.38 -0.49
N THR A 147 -29.00 -5.35 -1.12
CA THR A 147 -28.89 -6.75 -0.70
C THR A 147 -27.43 -7.16 -0.67
N ALA A 148 -27.04 -7.99 0.29
CA ALA A 148 -25.66 -8.44 0.40
C ALA A 148 -25.14 -9.05 -0.92
N LYS A 149 -23.96 -8.57 -1.36
CA LYS A 149 -23.30 -8.95 -2.62
C LYS A 149 -24.11 -8.68 -3.90
N ALA A 150 -25.12 -7.79 -3.85
CA ALA A 150 -25.83 -7.38 -5.05
C ALA A 150 -24.94 -6.51 -5.94
N LEU A 151 -25.21 -6.56 -7.24
CA LEU A 151 -24.66 -5.63 -8.21
C LEU A 151 -25.76 -4.71 -8.74
N HIS A 152 -25.43 -3.44 -8.91
CA HIS A 152 -26.37 -2.38 -9.22
C HIS A 152 -26.21 -1.89 -10.67
N ARG A 153 -27.33 -1.75 -11.36
CA ARG A 153 -27.43 -0.88 -12.55
C ARG A 153 -28.33 0.28 -12.17
N PHE A 154 -27.99 1.49 -12.59
CA PHE A 154 -28.80 2.63 -12.18
C PHE A 154 -28.89 3.75 -13.20
N THR A 155 -30.01 4.46 -13.13
CA THR A 155 -30.10 5.86 -13.54
C THR A 155 -30.33 6.72 -12.32
N LEU A 156 -29.68 7.87 -12.24
CA LEU A 156 -29.73 8.73 -11.06
C LEU A 156 -29.83 10.20 -11.48
N SER A 157 -30.83 10.89 -10.96
CA SER A 157 -31.00 12.34 -11.14
C SER A 157 -31.20 13.01 -9.78
N ALA A 158 -30.82 14.28 -9.67
CA ALA A 158 -30.94 15.03 -8.42
C ALA A 158 -31.43 16.46 -8.66
N GLU A 159 -32.36 16.91 -7.82
CA GLU A 159 -32.67 18.34 -7.64
C GLU A 159 -31.58 18.96 -6.76
N LEU A 160 -30.76 19.83 -7.37
CA LEU A 160 -29.61 20.45 -6.72
C LEU A 160 -29.82 21.95 -6.48
N PRO A 161 -29.11 22.55 -5.51
CA PRO A 161 -29.00 23.99 -5.42
C PRO A 161 -28.48 24.61 -6.72
N LYS A 162 -28.75 25.91 -6.91
CA LYS A 162 -28.26 26.65 -8.07
C LYS A 162 -26.73 26.59 -8.14
N ASP A 163 -26.19 26.42 -9.35
CA ASP A 163 -24.76 26.37 -9.67
C ASP A 163 -23.99 25.17 -9.07
N TRP A 164 -24.68 24.21 -8.46
CA TRP A 164 -24.09 22.94 -8.05
C TRP A 164 -24.04 21.96 -9.22
N VAL A 165 -23.00 21.13 -9.21
CA VAL A 165 -22.85 19.99 -10.11
C VAL A 165 -22.88 18.70 -9.30
N SER A 166 -23.35 17.61 -9.92
CA SER A 166 -23.26 16.28 -9.33
C SER A 166 -22.21 15.43 -10.02
N LEU A 167 -21.83 14.33 -9.39
CA LEU A 167 -20.95 13.30 -9.89
C LEU A 167 -21.46 11.94 -9.40
N SER A 168 -21.52 10.97 -10.30
CA SER A 168 -21.72 9.56 -9.99
C SER A 168 -20.88 8.70 -10.95
N GLN A 169 -20.98 7.39 -10.83
CA GLN A 169 -20.40 6.48 -11.82
C GLN A 169 -21.17 6.51 -13.14
N GLY A 170 -20.50 6.05 -14.20
CA GLY A 170 -21.09 5.93 -15.52
C GLY A 170 -21.03 7.23 -16.32
N GLU A 171 -21.96 7.37 -17.26
CA GLU A 171 -22.04 8.51 -18.16
C GLU A 171 -23.13 9.49 -17.72
N GLN A 172 -22.90 10.78 -17.98
CA GLN A 172 -23.88 11.82 -17.72
C GLN A 172 -24.62 12.15 -19.00
N ILE A 173 -25.95 11.95 -19.00
CA ILE A 173 -26.85 12.36 -20.08
C ILE A 173 -27.71 13.50 -19.53
N GLN A 174 -27.43 14.73 -19.99
CA GLN A 174 -28.00 15.95 -19.43
C GLN A 174 -27.69 16.07 -17.93
N THR A 175 -28.69 15.92 -17.07
CA THR A 175 -28.55 15.96 -15.60
C THR A 175 -28.67 14.57 -14.94
N THR A 176 -28.82 13.51 -15.74
CA THR A 176 -29.01 12.15 -15.26
C THR A 176 -27.74 11.33 -15.47
N TRP A 177 -27.28 10.68 -14.41
CA TRP A 177 -26.21 9.69 -14.45
C TRP A 177 -26.76 8.33 -14.85
N GLN A 178 -26.04 7.60 -15.69
CA GLN A 178 -26.42 6.26 -16.13
C GLN A 178 -25.22 5.31 -16.02
N ALA A 179 -25.38 4.25 -15.23
CA ALA A 179 -24.46 3.12 -15.14
C ALA A 179 -25.17 1.85 -15.65
N THR A 180 -24.85 1.46 -16.89
CA THR A 180 -25.41 0.26 -17.54
C THR A 180 -24.62 -1.01 -17.20
N GLN A 181 -23.33 -0.87 -16.86
CA GLN A 181 -22.54 -1.97 -16.37
C GLN A 181 -22.83 -2.21 -14.88
N PRO A 182 -22.89 -3.46 -14.41
CA PRO A 182 -23.13 -3.76 -13.00
C PRO A 182 -22.07 -3.11 -12.10
N GLN A 183 -22.50 -2.45 -11.02
CA GLN A 183 -21.66 -1.74 -10.05
C GLN A 183 -21.78 -2.39 -8.67
N ALA A 184 -20.69 -2.55 -7.93
CA ALA A 184 -20.76 -3.07 -6.55
C ALA A 184 -21.40 -2.10 -5.54
N ALA A 185 -21.52 -0.81 -5.90
CA ALA A 185 -22.13 0.21 -5.06
C ALA A 185 -22.62 1.39 -5.91
N ILE A 186 -23.54 2.20 -5.39
CA ILE A 186 -23.96 3.48 -5.99
C ILE A 186 -23.36 4.64 -5.19
N TYR A 187 -22.56 5.48 -5.86
CA TYR A 187 -21.97 6.69 -5.30
C TYR A 187 -22.70 7.93 -5.80
N PHE A 188 -22.86 8.91 -4.93
CA PHE A 188 -23.39 10.21 -5.28
C PHE A 188 -22.62 11.32 -4.61
N LEU A 189 -22.07 12.22 -5.43
CA LEU A 189 -21.43 13.45 -4.99
C LEU A 189 -22.15 14.64 -5.59
N ALA A 190 -22.21 15.75 -4.85
CA ALA A 190 -22.62 17.03 -5.39
C ALA A 190 -21.97 18.20 -4.64
N GLY A 191 -21.77 19.32 -5.31
CA GLY A 191 -21.19 20.50 -4.69
C GLY A 191 -20.99 21.66 -5.67
N PRO A 192 -20.57 22.83 -5.19
CA PRO A 192 -20.28 24.01 -6.01
C PRO A 192 -18.91 23.92 -6.71
N PHE A 193 -18.58 22.76 -7.30
CA PHE A 193 -17.29 22.51 -7.91
C PHE A 193 -17.08 23.31 -9.20
N LYS A 194 -15.82 23.67 -9.46
CA LYS A 194 -15.32 24.10 -10.77
C LYS A 194 -14.89 22.86 -11.55
N VAL A 195 -15.52 22.65 -12.70
CA VAL A 195 -15.34 21.45 -13.52
C VAL A 195 -14.50 21.77 -14.74
N TYR A 196 -13.41 21.03 -14.89
CA TYR A 196 -12.55 21.01 -16.06
C TYR A 196 -12.76 19.69 -16.79
N THR A 197 -12.78 19.70 -18.13
CA THR A 197 -13.08 18.50 -18.92
C THR A 197 -12.25 18.47 -20.18
N GLU A 198 -11.65 17.31 -20.46
CA GLU A 198 -10.91 17.04 -21.68
C GLU A 198 -11.32 15.66 -22.23
N VAL A 199 -11.68 15.59 -23.51
CA VAL A 199 -12.04 14.33 -24.16
C VAL A 199 -10.76 13.63 -24.60
N GLY A 200 -10.51 12.44 -24.06
CA GLY A 200 -9.36 11.62 -24.43
C GLY A 200 -9.73 10.44 -25.32
N GLN A 201 -8.71 9.73 -25.80
CA GLN A 201 -8.85 8.53 -26.62
C GLN A 201 -9.56 7.38 -25.89
N TYR A 202 -9.23 7.17 -24.60
CA TYR A 202 -9.73 6.03 -23.81
C TYR A 202 -10.94 6.39 -22.95
N ALA A 203 -11.00 7.63 -22.45
CA ALA A 203 -12.09 8.15 -21.65
C ALA A 203 -12.03 9.68 -21.62
N THR A 204 -13.14 10.31 -21.24
CA THR A 204 -13.14 11.72 -20.85
C THR A 204 -12.44 11.89 -19.49
N ALA A 205 -11.43 12.75 -19.41
CA ALA A 205 -10.83 13.16 -18.16
C ALA A 205 -11.54 14.39 -17.61
N GLN A 206 -11.79 14.43 -16.31
CA GLN A 206 -12.37 15.60 -15.64
C GLN A 206 -11.65 15.90 -14.33
N VAL A 207 -11.67 17.17 -13.92
CA VAL A 207 -11.17 17.61 -12.60
C VAL A 207 -12.22 18.50 -11.95
N TYR A 208 -12.59 18.17 -10.71
CA TYR A 208 -13.59 18.88 -9.92
C TYR A 208 -12.87 19.54 -8.75
N LEU A 209 -12.75 20.87 -8.78
CA LEU A 209 -12.06 21.63 -7.75
C LEU A 209 -13.04 22.49 -6.97
N GLN A 210 -12.81 22.67 -5.66
CA GLN A 210 -13.62 23.56 -4.84
C GLN A 210 -13.33 25.03 -5.17
N THR A 211 -12.10 25.33 -5.57
CA THR A 211 -11.68 26.65 -6.10
C THR A 211 -11.03 26.48 -7.47
N ALA A 212 -11.24 27.42 -8.38
CA ALA A 212 -10.62 27.38 -9.70
C ALA A 212 -9.08 27.38 -9.59
N ASP A 213 -8.44 26.49 -10.33
CA ASP A 213 -6.98 26.37 -10.46
C ASP A 213 -6.66 25.68 -11.80
N ASP A 214 -6.52 26.49 -12.85
CA ASP A 214 -6.37 26.00 -14.22
C ASP A 214 -5.07 25.20 -14.43
N LEU A 215 -4.01 25.55 -13.69
CA LEU A 215 -2.73 24.87 -13.79
C LEU A 215 -2.82 23.48 -13.16
N LEU A 216 -3.38 23.39 -11.95
CA LEU A 216 -3.58 22.12 -11.26
C LEU A 216 -4.50 21.21 -12.08
N ALA A 217 -5.62 21.74 -12.58
CA ALA A 217 -6.53 20.98 -13.42
C ALA A 217 -5.85 20.43 -14.67
N LYS A 218 -5.07 21.26 -15.38
CA LYS A 218 -4.31 20.82 -16.56
C LYS A 218 -3.32 19.70 -16.25
N GLN A 219 -2.64 19.75 -15.10
CA GLN A 219 -1.72 18.68 -14.68
C GLN A 219 -2.45 17.35 -14.48
N TYR A 220 -3.58 17.34 -13.79
CA TYR A 220 -4.36 16.13 -13.55
C TYR A 220 -5.06 15.59 -14.79
N LEU A 221 -5.53 16.45 -15.70
CA LEU A 221 -6.08 16.02 -16.99
C LEU A 221 -5.01 15.31 -17.82
N ALA A 222 -3.83 15.91 -17.97
CA ALA A 222 -2.71 15.32 -18.70
C ALA A 222 -2.25 13.99 -18.09
N ALA A 223 -2.09 13.93 -16.77
CA ALA A 223 -1.72 12.71 -16.06
C ALA A 223 -2.78 11.61 -16.22
N THR A 224 -4.07 11.95 -16.16
CA THR A 224 -5.17 11.01 -16.39
C THR A 224 -5.05 10.37 -17.78
N HIS A 225 -4.87 11.18 -18.83
CA HIS A 225 -4.72 10.66 -20.19
C HIS A 225 -3.48 9.76 -20.34
N GLN A 226 -2.35 10.16 -19.75
CA GLN A 226 -1.13 9.36 -19.78
C GLN A 226 -1.33 7.98 -19.12
N TYR A 227 -1.88 7.93 -17.91
CA TYR A 227 -2.04 6.68 -17.17
C TYR A 227 -3.14 5.79 -17.76
N LEU A 228 -4.27 6.37 -18.21
CA LEU A 228 -5.29 5.59 -18.91
C LEU A 228 -4.73 4.96 -20.19
N ALA A 229 -3.88 5.65 -20.94
CA ALA A 229 -3.25 5.09 -22.12
C ALA A 229 -2.29 3.94 -21.80
N GLY A 230 -1.45 4.10 -20.77
CA GLY A 230 -0.51 3.07 -20.32
C GLY A 230 -1.23 1.81 -19.85
N TYR A 231 -2.17 1.94 -18.92
CA TYR A 231 -2.91 0.81 -18.37
C TYR A 231 -3.85 0.17 -19.39
N SER A 232 -4.50 0.95 -20.27
CA SER A 232 -5.34 0.36 -21.31
C SER A 232 -4.56 -0.49 -22.29
N LYS A 233 -3.32 -0.10 -22.60
CA LYS A 233 -2.41 -0.88 -23.45
C LYS A 233 -1.99 -2.18 -22.75
N GLN A 234 -1.69 -2.12 -21.46
CA GLN A 234 -1.18 -3.25 -20.69
C GLN A 234 -2.27 -4.27 -20.32
N LEU A 235 -3.47 -3.80 -19.93
CA LEU A 235 -4.50 -4.63 -19.29
C LEU A 235 -5.74 -4.86 -20.15
N GLY A 236 -5.98 -4.00 -21.14
CA GLY A 236 -7.20 -3.98 -21.94
C GLY A 236 -8.02 -2.72 -21.71
N ALA A 237 -9.09 -2.56 -22.49
CA ALA A 237 -9.88 -1.32 -22.55
C ALA A 237 -10.31 -0.81 -21.16
N TYR A 238 -10.22 0.49 -20.94
CA TYR A 238 -10.69 1.12 -19.71
C TYR A 238 -12.21 0.85 -19.49
N PRO A 239 -12.64 0.44 -18.28
CA PRO A 239 -14.02 -0.02 -18.05
C PRO A 239 -15.09 1.08 -18.05
N TYR A 240 -14.71 2.36 -17.97
CA TYR A 240 -15.65 3.47 -17.80
C TYR A 240 -15.58 4.48 -18.94
N ARG A 241 -16.60 5.34 -19.05
CA ARG A 241 -16.66 6.41 -20.04
C ARG A 241 -15.81 7.64 -19.67
N LYS A 242 -15.58 7.83 -18.38
CA LYS A 242 -14.82 8.96 -17.83
C LYS A 242 -13.96 8.52 -16.64
N PHE A 243 -12.94 9.31 -16.36
CA PHE A 243 -12.25 9.33 -15.07
C PHE A 243 -12.24 10.75 -14.51
N VAL A 244 -12.58 10.91 -13.22
CA VAL A 244 -12.66 12.23 -12.58
C VAL A 244 -11.73 12.31 -11.38
N THR A 245 -10.90 13.35 -11.33
CA THR A 245 -10.14 13.71 -10.11
C THR A 245 -10.92 14.76 -9.33
N VAL A 246 -11.28 14.47 -8.07
CA VAL A 246 -12.11 15.35 -7.24
C VAL A 246 -11.32 15.86 -6.05
N GLU A 247 -11.34 17.17 -5.83
CA GLU A 247 -10.84 17.79 -4.61
C GLU A 247 -11.78 17.46 -3.44
N SER A 248 -11.33 16.52 -2.61
CA SER A 248 -12.09 15.95 -1.50
C SER A 248 -12.44 17.00 -0.43
N PHE A 249 -13.57 16.81 0.23
CA PHE A 249 -13.98 17.59 1.41
C PHE A 249 -13.10 17.30 2.63
N TRP A 250 -12.44 16.14 2.63
CA TRP A 250 -11.52 15.67 3.67
C TRP A 250 -10.10 15.54 3.10
N GLU A 251 -9.08 15.53 3.95
CA GLU A 251 -7.71 15.25 3.51
C GLU A 251 -7.51 13.75 3.31
N THR A 252 -8.14 13.16 2.30
CA THR A 252 -8.16 11.71 2.03
C THR A 252 -7.83 11.38 0.58
N GLY A 253 -7.37 10.15 0.30
CA GLY A 253 -7.05 9.65 -1.04
C GLY A 253 -7.75 8.32 -1.31
N TRP A 254 -8.76 8.28 -2.20
CA TRP A 254 -9.53 7.06 -2.51
C TRP A 254 -9.73 6.85 -4.01
N GLY A 255 -9.48 5.64 -4.48
CA GLY A 255 -9.80 5.16 -5.82
C GLY A 255 -11.21 4.59 -5.87
N LEU A 256 -12.11 5.29 -6.55
CA LEU A 256 -13.52 4.92 -6.70
C LEU A 256 -13.81 4.53 -8.16
N PRO A 257 -14.89 3.78 -8.45
CA PRO A 257 -15.24 3.44 -9.82
C PRO A 257 -15.48 4.70 -10.66
N SER A 258 -14.62 4.95 -11.65
CA SER A 258 -14.60 6.11 -12.56
C SER A 258 -14.16 7.46 -11.97
N PHE A 259 -13.68 7.52 -10.72
CA PHE A 259 -13.17 8.76 -10.13
C PHE A 259 -12.28 8.53 -8.92
N THR A 260 -11.53 9.53 -8.50
CA THR A 260 -10.76 9.51 -7.26
C THR A 260 -10.99 10.77 -6.44
N LEU A 261 -11.03 10.63 -5.11
CA LEU A 261 -11.01 11.77 -4.19
C LEU A 261 -9.59 11.99 -3.71
N LEU A 262 -9.07 13.21 -3.82
CA LEU A 262 -7.79 13.61 -3.24
C LEU A 262 -7.98 14.83 -2.34
N GLY A 263 -7.39 14.78 -1.15
CA GLY A 263 -7.38 15.87 -0.18
C GLY A 263 -6.88 17.17 -0.79
N SER A 264 -7.46 18.30 -0.37
CA SER A 264 -7.12 19.63 -0.90
C SER A 264 -5.60 19.91 -0.82
N LYS A 265 -4.95 19.59 0.31
CA LYS A 265 -3.50 19.74 0.43
C LYS A 265 -2.75 18.68 -0.36
N VAL A 266 -3.22 17.43 -0.29
CA VAL A 266 -2.58 16.28 -0.96
C VAL A 266 -2.49 16.50 -2.46
N MET A 267 -3.59 16.86 -3.10
CA MET A 267 -3.67 17.06 -4.55
C MET A 267 -2.64 18.07 -5.08
N ARG A 268 -2.22 19.03 -4.26
CA ARG A 268 -1.26 20.09 -4.63
C ARG A 268 0.21 19.68 -4.42
N LEU A 269 0.48 18.50 -3.86
CA LEU A 269 1.83 17.99 -3.69
C LEU A 269 2.31 17.37 -5.02
N PRO A 270 3.41 17.87 -5.64
CA PRO A 270 3.81 17.45 -7.00
C PRO A 270 4.07 15.95 -7.15
N PHE A 271 4.56 15.28 -6.09
CA PHE A 271 4.88 13.85 -6.12
C PHE A 271 3.63 12.97 -6.17
N ILE A 272 2.42 13.49 -5.89
CA ILE A 272 1.18 12.68 -5.93
C ILE A 272 0.88 12.20 -7.34
N LEU A 273 1.15 13.03 -8.36
CA LEU A 273 0.98 12.69 -9.77
C LEU A 273 1.82 11.46 -10.19
N SER A 274 2.92 11.16 -9.48
CA SER A 274 3.84 10.06 -9.78
C SER A 274 3.92 9.00 -8.67
N SER A 275 3.04 9.07 -7.67
CA SER A 275 2.97 8.08 -6.58
C SER A 275 1.55 7.55 -6.44
N SER A 276 0.71 8.14 -5.58
CA SER A 276 -0.64 7.63 -5.31
C SER A 276 -1.60 7.79 -6.48
N PHE A 277 -1.48 8.83 -7.31
CA PHE A 277 -2.44 9.06 -8.39
C PHE A 277 -2.53 7.92 -9.43
N PRO A 278 -1.43 7.37 -9.98
CA PRO A 278 -1.51 6.20 -10.85
C PRO A 278 -2.10 4.96 -10.16
N HIS A 279 -1.85 4.78 -8.86
CA HIS A 279 -2.45 3.72 -8.05
C HIS A 279 -3.98 3.82 -8.03
N GLU A 280 -4.51 5.01 -7.74
CA GLU A 280 -5.98 5.22 -7.72
C GLU A 280 -6.63 5.06 -9.10
N ILE A 281 -5.94 5.46 -10.18
CA ILE A 281 -6.42 5.20 -11.54
C ILE A 281 -6.47 3.69 -11.80
N LEU A 282 -5.42 2.96 -11.44
CA LEU A 282 -5.31 1.54 -11.73
C LEU A 282 -6.39 0.70 -11.02
N HIS A 283 -6.88 1.14 -9.86
CA HIS A 283 -8.02 0.51 -9.20
C HIS A 283 -9.28 0.42 -10.07
N ASN A 284 -9.39 1.20 -11.15
CA ASN A 284 -10.50 1.09 -12.09
C ASN A 284 -10.55 -0.30 -12.77
N TRP A 285 -9.41 -0.94 -13.00
CA TRP A 285 -9.36 -2.34 -13.44
C TRP A 285 -9.50 -3.30 -12.24
N TRP A 286 -8.79 -3.02 -11.15
CA TRP A 286 -8.67 -3.92 -10.00
C TRP A 286 -9.37 -3.37 -8.74
N GLY A 287 -10.44 -4.03 -8.31
CA GLY A 287 -11.24 -3.61 -7.15
C GLY A 287 -12.48 -2.81 -7.54
N ASN A 288 -12.40 -1.95 -8.57
CA ASN A 288 -13.57 -1.18 -9.01
C ASN A 288 -14.27 -1.70 -10.26
N SER A 289 -13.71 -2.64 -11.03
CA SER A 289 -14.46 -3.33 -12.10
C SER A 289 -14.36 -4.85 -11.97
N VAL A 290 -13.17 -5.40 -11.79
CA VAL A 290 -13.04 -6.75 -11.22
C VAL A 290 -13.15 -6.62 -9.71
N TYR A 291 -14.30 -6.97 -9.17
CA TYR A 291 -14.61 -6.81 -7.74
C TYR A 291 -13.91 -7.89 -6.92
N VAL A 292 -13.48 -7.54 -5.72
CA VAL A 292 -12.80 -8.47 -4.80
C VAL A 292 -13.84 -9.27 -4.02
N ASP A 293 -13.77 -10.60 -4.08
CA ASP A 293 -14.47 -11.44 -3.10
C ASP A 293 -13.65 -11.52 -1.81
N SER A 294 -13.89 -10.57 -0.91
CA SER A 294 -13.11 -10.38 0.32
C SER A 294 -13.18 -11.55 1.31
N ALA A 295 -14.15 -12.47 1.14
CA ALA A 295 -14.21 -13.72 1.90
C ALA A 295 -12.99 -14.62 1.68
N HIS A 296 -12.29 -14.45 0.55
CA HIS A 296 -11.15 -15.26 0.13
C HIS A 296 -9.87 -14.43 -0.07
N GLY A 297 -9.83 -13.24 0.55
CA GLY A 297 -8.66 -12.36 0.55
C GLY A 297 -8.69 -11.28 -0.54
N ASN A 298 -8.14 -10.12 -0.21
CA ASN A 298 -8.04 -8.97 -1.09
C ASN A 298 -6.73 -9.00 -1.89
N TRP A 299 -6.85 -9.36 -3.16
CA TRP A 299 -5.73 -9.40 -4.10
C TRP A 299 -5.46 -8.06 -4.79
N SER A 300 -6.43 -7.13 -4.80
CA SER A 300 -6.33 -5.92 -5.63
C SER A 300 -5.28 -4.95 -5.11
N GLU A 301 -5.16 -4.77 -3.80
CA GLU A 301 -4.19 -3.83 -3.22
C GLU A 301 -2.74 -4.18 -3.59
N GLY A 302 -2.35 -5.45 -3.44
CA GLY A 302 -1.03 -5.93 -3.81
C GLY A 302 -0.76 -5.88 -5.31
N LEU A 303 -1.77 -6.19 -6.12
CA LEU A 303 -1.64 -6.13 -7.58
C LEU A 303 -1.49 -4.68 -8.07
N THR A 304 -2.31 -3.77 -7.54
CA THR A 304 -2.23 -2.34 -7.84
C THR A 304 -0.88 -1.78 -7.40
N ALA A 305 -0.41 -2.10 -6.19
CA ALA A 305 0.91 -1.69 -5.72
C ALA A 305 2.05 -2.24 -6.60
N TYR A 306 1.93 -3.48 -7.10
CA TYR A 306 2.92 -4.06 -8.00
C TYR A 306 2.99 -3.32 -9.35
N LEU A 307 1.84 -3.05 -9.96
CA LEU A 307 1.75 -2.47 -11.30
C LEU A 307 1.88 -0.93 -11.33
N ALA A 308 1.46 -0.23 -10.28
CA ALA A 308 1.56 1.23 -10.21
C ALA A 308 2.83 1.66 -9.47
N ASP A 309 3.04 1.20 -8.24
CA ASP A 309 4.08 1.75 -7.37
C ASP A 309 5.45 1.14 -7.68
N TYR A 310 5.53 -0.19 -7.68
CA TYR A 310 6.77 -0.90 -7.93
C TYR A 310 7.26 -0.72 -9.36
N GLN A 311 6.40 -0.92 -10.38
CA GLN A 311 6.82 -0.75 -11.78
C GLN A 311 7.24 0.68 -12.10
N PHE A 312 6.59 1.70 -11.51
CA PHE A 312 7.03 3.09 -11.64
C PHE A 312 8.42 3.28 -11.01
N SER A 313 8.62 2.83 -9.77
CA SER A 313 9.91 2.89 -9.09
C SER A 313 11.00 2.13 -9.86
N ALA A 314 10.68 0.96 -10.41
CA ALA A 314 11.58 0.16 -11.21
C ALA A 314 11.99 0.88 -12.50
N GLY A 315 11.05 1.58 -13.15
CA GLY A 315 11.32 2.43 -14.32
C GLY A 315 12.29 3.59 -14.03
N GLN A 316 12.45 3.97 -12.76
CA GLN A 316 13.41 4.97 -12.29
C GLN A 316 14.74 4.37 -11.81
N GLY A 317 14.97 3.07 -11.99
CA GLY A 317 16.18 2.38 -11.55
C GLY A 317 16.16 1.95 -10.07
N GLU A 318 15.02 2.07 -9.38
CA GLU A 318 14.89 1.78 -7.94
C GLU A 318 14.26 0.40 -7.66
N ALA A 319 14.30 -0.52 -8.63
CA ALA A 319 13.60 -1.81 -8.55
C ALA A 319 14.05 -2.66 -7.35
N MET A 320 15.37 -2.85 -7.20
CA MET A 320 15.95 -3.61 -6.09
C MET A 320 15.68 -2.94 -4.74
N ASN A 321 15.88 -1.62 -4.65
CA ASN A 321 15.62 -0.87 -3.41
C ASN A 321 14.15 -0.98 -2.98
N TYR A 322 13.20 -0.94 -3.93
CA TYR A 322 11.78 -1.11 -3.63
C TYR A 322 11.47 -2.52 -3.09
N ARG A 323 12.02 -3.58 -3.70
CA ARG A 323 11.83 -4.95 -3.22
C ARG A 323 12.47 -5.17 -1.86
N ARG A 324 13.71 -4.72 -1.65
CA ARG A 324 14.38 -4.75 -0.35
C ARG A 324 13.54 -4.04 0.72
N ASP A 325 13.11 -2.80 0.46
CA ASP A 325 12.27 -2.03 1.39
C ASP A 325 10.96 -2.78 1.70
N THR A 326 10.39 -3.48 0.73
CA THR A 326 9.15 -4.28 0.89
C THR A 326 9.39 -5.50 1.77
N VAL A 327 10.44 -6.27 1.48
CA VAL A 327 10.85 -7.44 2.25
C VAL A 327 11.24 -7.07 3.68
N GLN A 328 11.98 -5.97 3.86
CA GLN A 328 12.35 -5.45 5.16
C GLN A 328 11.13 -5.04 5.99
N LYS A 329 10.15 -4.35 5.38
CA LYS A 329 8.89 -4.00 6.07
C LYS A 329 8.13 -5.25 6.48
N TYR A 330 8.06 -6.27 5.62
CA TYR A 330 7.45 -7.54 5.96
C TYR A 330 8.11 -8.15 7.20
N ALA A 331 9.43 -8.37 7.16
CA ALA A 331 10.18 -8.90 8.29
C ALA A 331 9.90 -8.12 9.58
N ASN A 332 10.04 -6.79 9.56
CA ASN A 332 9.89 -5.95 10.75
C ASN A 332 8.49 -6.02 11.41
N PHE A 333 7.42 -6.20 10.63
CA PHE A 333 6.04 -6.10 11.14
C PHE A 333 5.35 -7.46 11.34
N THR A 334 5.91 -8.57 10.84
CA THR A 334 5.31 -9.90 10.98
C THR A 334 5.99 -10.79 12.03
N HIS A 335 6.80 -10.23 12.94
CA HIS A 335 7.44 -11.02 14.00
C HIS A 335 6.43 -11.54 15.06
N HIS A 336 6.46 -12.87 15.27
CA HIS A 336 6.00 -13.71 16.40
C HIS A 336 4.59 -13.60 17.01
N ALA A 337 3.68 -12.71 16.57
CA ALA A 337 2.27 -12.81 17.01
C ALA A 337 1.22 -12.13 16.09
N GLN A 338 1.64 -11.31 15.13
CA GLN A 338 0.72 -10.48 14.34
C GLN A 338 0.59 -10.92 12.87
N ASP A 339 1.37 -11.91 12.45
CA ASP A 339 1.32 -12.44 11.09
C ASP A 339 0.07 -13.28 10.84
N PHE A 340 -0.46 -13.23 9.62
CA PHE A 340 -1.63 -13.99 9.19
C PHE A 340 -1.56 -14.34 7.69
N PRO A 341 -2.27 -15.40 7.24
CA PRO A 341 -2.31 -15.79 5.83
C PRO A 341 -2.81 -14.67 4.91
N LEU A 342 -2.24 -14.54 3.72
CA LEU A 342 -2.63 -13.49 2.78
C LEU A 342 -4.10 -13.65 2.31
N ASN A 343 -4.61 -14.87 2.23
CA ASN A 343 -6.03 -15.12 1.92
C ASN A 343 -7.01 -14.63 3.01
N ALA A 344 -6.53 -14.25 4.19
CA ALA A 344 -7.32 -13.65 5.26
C ALA A 344 -7.25 -12.10 5.25
N PHE A 345 -6.42 -11.50 4.40
CA PHE A 345 -6.33 -10.05 4.28
C PHE A 345 -7.61 -9.49 3.64
N GLN A 346 -8.28 -8.58 4.32
CA GLN A 346 -9.46 -7.90 3.78
C GLN A 346 -9.16 -6.44 3.46
N THR A 347 -8.59 -5.74 4.44
CA THR A 347 -8.26 -4.33 4.36
C THR A 347 -7.10 -4.00 5.28
N ARG A 348 -6.37 -2.95 4.93
CA ARG A 348 -5.28 -2.41 5.75
C ARG A 348 -5.86 -1.58 6.89
N HIS A 349 -5.26 -1.73 8.07
CA HIS A 349 -5.64 -0.95 9.23
C HIS A 349 -4.47 -0.68 10.20
N ASP A 350 -3.32 -1.31 9.98
CA ASP A 350 -2.06 -1.08 10.70
C ASP A 350 -0.84 -1.38 9.79
N HIS A 351 0.36 -1.38 10.36
CA HIS A 351 1.59 -1.68 9.61
C HIS A 351 1.70 -3.16 9.21
N THR A 352 1.13 -4.07 10.00
CA THR A 352 1.21 -5.52 9.76
C THR A 352 0.31 -5.93 8.60
N THR A 353 -0.94 -5.49 8.62
CA THR A 353 -1.87 -5.64 7.50
C THR A 353 -1.38 -4.97 6.23
N GLN A 354 -0.69 -3.82 6.33
CA GLN A 354 -0.02 -3.21 5.18
C GLN A 354 1.10 -4.10 4.64
N ALA A 355 1.96 -4.61 5.52
CA ALA A 355 3.09 -5.46 5.12
C ALA A 355 2.61 -6.75 4.44
N ILE A 356 1.49 -7.31 4.87
CA ILE A 356 0.90 -8.52 4.29
C ILE A 356 0.12 -8.20 3.00
N GLY A 357 -0.92 -7.36 3.11
CA GLY A 357 -1.86 -7.10 2.01
C GLY A 357 -1.29 -6.31 0.84
N TYR A 358 -0.26 -5.49 1.08
CA TYR A 358 0.47 -4.78 0.03
C TYR A 358 1.81 -5.45 -0.22
N GLY A 359 2.64 -5.64 0.82
CA GLY A 359 4.02 -6.11 0.63
C GLY A 359 4.12 -7.56 0.17
N LYS A 360 3.59 -8.51 0.95
CA LYS A 360 3.59 -9.94 0.60
C LYS A 360 2.79 -10.21 -0.68
N ALA A 361 1.65 -9.56 -0.86
CA ALA A 361 0.87 -9.67 -2.10
C ALA A 361 1.62 -9.13 -3.33
N LEU A 362 2.29 -7.99 -3.23
CA LEU A 362 3.15 -7.44 -4.29
C LEU A 362 4.27 -8.41 -4.66
N MET A 363 4.95 -8.97 -3.65
CA MET A 363 6.01 -9.95 -3.89
C MET A 363 5.47 -11.27 -4.46
N LEU A 364 4.25 -11.69 -4.12
CA LEU A 364 3.57 -12.81 -4.77
C LEU A 364 3.42 -12.56 -6.29
N PHE A 365 2.96 -11.37 -6.70
CA PHE A 365 2.84 -11.04 -8.13
C PHE A 365 4.20 -10.92 -8.82
N HIS A 366 5.20 -10.38 -8.11
CA HIS A 366 6.57 -10.33 -8.60
C HIS A 366 7.13 -11.73 -8.88
N MET A 367 7.04 -12.63 -7.90
CA MET A 367 7.49 -14.01 -8.03
C MET A 367 6.65 -14.79 -9.06
N LEU A 368 5.35 -14.52 -9.16
CA LEU A 368 4.49 -15.11 -10.17
C LEU A 368 4.96 -14.72 -11.58
N ARG A 369 5.28 -13.45 -11.80
CA ARG A 369 5.84 -12.98 -13.08
C ARG A 369 7.15 -13.69 -13.43
N GLN A 370 8.01 -13.96 -12.46
CA GLN A 370 9.23 -14.76 -12.69
C GLN A 370 8.92 -16.23 -13.00
N GLN A 371 7.92 -16.81 -12.31
CA GLN A 371 7.51 -18.20 -12.49
C GLN A 371 6.89 -18.47 -13.87
N VAL A 372 5.97 -17.62 -14.33
CA VAL A 372 5.27 -17.82 -15.62
C VAL A 372 5.95 -17.11 -16.79
N GLY A 373 6.85 -16.17 -16.52
CA GLY A 373 7.48 -15.30 -17.51
C GLY A 373 6.66 -14.05 -17.82
N ALA A 374 7.34 -12.97 -18.21
CA ALA A 374 6.74 -11.66 -18.40
C ALA A 374 5.54 -11.63 -19.37
N GLN A 375 5.65 -12.33 -20.49
CA GLN A 375 4.60 -12.36 -21.51
C GLN A 375 3.35 -13.10 -21.02
N ALA A 376 3.51 -14.29 -20.45
CA ALA A 376 2.38 -15.04 -19.89
C ALA A 376 1.75 -14.30 -18.69
N PHE A 377 2.56 -13.56 -17.93
CA PHE A 377 2.04 -12.74 -16.84
C PHE A 377 1.11 -11.64 -17.35
N GLU A 378 1.53 -10.86 -18.35
CA GLU A 378 0.71 -9.81 -18.94
C GLU A 378 -0.57 -10.38 -19.59
N GLN A 379 -0.45 -11.48 -20.34
CA GLN A 379 -1.59 -12.17 -20.93
C GLN A 379 -2.55 -12.75 -19.87
N GLY A 380 -2.03 -13.24 -18.74
CA GLY A 380 -2.82 -13.71 -17.60
C GLY A 380 -3.65 -12.60 -16.97
N LEU A 381 -3.07 -11.41 -16.79
CA LEU A 381 -3.79 -10.22 -16.31
C LEU A 381 -4.89 -9.80 -17.30
N GLN A 382 -4.59 -9.76 -18.59
CA GLN A 382 -5.57 -9.40 -19.63
C GLN A 382 -6.73 -10.41 -19.69
N LEU A 383 -6.43 -11.71 -19.57
CA LEU A 383 -7.45 -12.76 -19.51
C LEU A 383 -8.32 -12.61 -18.26
N PHE A 384 -7.71 -12.45 -17.09
CA PHE A 384 -8.43 -12.25 -15.84
C PHE A 384 -9.35 -11.04 -15.90
N TYR A 385 -8.86 -9.91 -16.42
CA TYR A 385 -9.67 -8.71 -16.63
C TYR A 385 -10.84 -8.97 -17.58
N LYS A 386 -10.57 -9.58 -18.74
CA LYS A 386 -11.58 -9.90 -19.76
C LYS A 386 -12.71 -10.77 -19.19
N ASP A 387 -12.39 -11.75 -18.36
CA ASP A 387 -13.37 -12.74 -17.89
C ASP A 387 -14.17 -12.27 -16.66
N TYR A 388 -13.59 -11.39 -15.84
CA TYR A 388 -14.14 -10.98 -14.54
C TYR A 388 -14.49 -9.49 -14.44
N ALA A 389 -14.35 -8.68 -15.49
CA ALA A 389 -14.86 -7.31 -15.48
C ALA A 389 -16.36 -7.30 -15.14
N PHE A 390 -16.71 -6.49 -14.14
CA PHE A 390 -18.03 -6.36 -13.50
C PHE A 390 -18.55 -7.63 -12.82
N LYS A 391 -17.64 -8.45 -12.28
CA LYS A 391 -17.91 -9.64 -11.46
C LYS A 391 -17.01 -9.67 -10.23
N TYR A 392 -17.41 -10.41 -9.21
CA TYR A 392 -16.54 -10.74 -8.08
C TYR A 392 -15.57 -11.85 -8.45
N ALA A 393 -14.32 -11.72 -8.00
CA ALA A 393 -13.26 -12.71 -8.19
C ALA A 393 -12.38 -12.80 -6.93
N SER A 394 -11.90 -14.00 -6.65
CA SER A 394 -10.91 -14.30 -5.60
C SER A 394 -9.53 -14.59 -6.21
N PHE A 395 -8.58 -14.97 -5.35
CA PHE A 395 -7.30 -15.50 -5.81
C PHE A 395 -7.44 -16.79 -6.66
N ALA A 396 -8.52 -17.57 -6.50
CA ALA A 396 -8.71 -18.80 -7.27
C ALA A 396 -8.98 -18.51 -8.76
N GLU A 397 -9.85 -17.54 -9.05
CA GLU A 397 -10.12 -17.09 -10.41
C GLU A 397 -8.87 -16.45 -11.05
N LEU A 398 -8.11 -15.70 -10.25
CA LEU A 398 -6.84 -15.13 -10.68
C LEU A 398 -5.84 -16.25 -11.03
N GLN A 399 -5.62 -17.21 -10.14
CA GLN A 399 -4.76 -18.36 -10.38
C GLN A 399 -5.15 -19.08 -11.67
N SER A 400 -6.44 -19.38 -11.86
CA SER A 400 -6.95 -20.08 -13.05
C SER A 400 -6.63 -19.35 -14.35
N ALA A 401 -6.70 -18.01 -14.37
CA ALA A 401 -6.33 -17.23 -15.55
C ALA A 401 -4.83 -17.37 -15.88
N PHE A 402 -3.95 -17.34 -14.88
CA PHE A 402 -2.52 -17.54 -15.10
C PHE A 402 -2.18 -18.99 -15.50
N GLU A 403 -2.85 -19.99 -14.94
CA GLU A 403 -2.68 -21.40 -15.33
C GLU A 403 -3.13 -21.63 -16.78
N GLN A 404 -4.25 -21.03 -17.20
CA GLN A 404 -4.76 -21.14 -18.58
C GLN A 404 -3.77 -20.57 -19.60
N VAL A 405 -3.15 -19.43 -19.30
CA VAL A 405 -2.22 -18.77 -20.22
C VAL A 405 -0.84 -19.42 -20.20
N SER A 406 -0.32 -19.75 -19.01
CA SER A 406 1.04 -20.27 -18.87
C SER A 406 1.16 -21.78 -19.14
N GLY A 407 0.05 -22.52 -19.04
CA GLY A 407 0.04 -23.98 -19.08
C GLY A 407 0.70 -24.65 -17.86
N GLN A 408 1.12 -23.87 -16.86
CA GLN A 408 1.74 -24.38 -15.64
C GLN A 408 0.66 -24.69 -14.58
N ASN A 409 0.91 -25.71 -13.75
CA ASN A 409 0.13 -25.90 -12.52
C ASN A 409 0.71 -24.99 -11.43
N LEU A 410 -0.08 -24.03 -10.96
CA LEU A 410 0.32 -23.01 -10.00
C LEU A 410 -0.26 -23.28 -8.60
N GLN A 411 -0.94 -24.41 -8.38
CA GLN A 411 -1.57 -24.74 -7.11
C GLN A 411 -0.58 -24.66 -5.93
N SER A 412 0.57 -25.32 -6.04
CA SER A 412 1.59 -25.31 -4.97
C SER A 412 2.15 -23.92 -4.74
N PHE A 413 2.31 -23.14 -5.81
CA PHE A 413 2.81 -21.76 -5.75
C PHE A 413 1.83 -20.87 -4.98
N PHE A 414 0.55 -20.85 -5.37
CA PHE A 414 -0.43 -20.01 -4.68
C PHE A 414 -0.68 -20.49 -3.25
N ALA A 415 -0.87 -21.78 -3.02
CA ALA A 415 -1.15 -22.31 -1.68
C ALA A 415 -0.07 -21.94 -0.66
N GLN A 416 1.22 -22.06 -1.00
CA GLN A 416 2.28 -21.74 -0.04
C GLN A 416 2.34 -20.26 0.33
N TRP A 417 1.97 -19.35 -0.58
CA TRP A 417 2.06 -17.91 -0.35
C TRP A 417 0.76 -17.30 0.15
N LEU A 418 -0.39 -17.91 -0.16
CA LEU A 418 -1.70 -17.47 0.30
C LEU A 418 -2.04 -18.00 1.68
N ASP A 419 -1.77 -19.28 1.95
CA ASP A 419 -2.31 -19.99 3.10
C ASP A 419 -1.35 -19.99 4.30
N ARG A 420 -0.04 -19.85 4.06
CA ARG A 420 0.98 -19.89 5.12
C ARG A 420 1.29 -18.50 5.65
N THR A 421 1.56 -18.41 6.95
CA THR A 421 2.26 -17.30 7.58
C THR A 421 3.78 -17.44 7.38
N GLY A 422 4.51 -16.35 7.56
CA GLY A 422 5.97 -16.31 7.49
C GLY A 422 6.49 -16.22 6.06
N ALA A 423 7.80 -16.36 5.94
CA ALA A 423 8.56 -16.40 4.69
C ALA A 423 9.84 -17.25 4.91
N PRO A 424 10.45 -17.81 3.85
CA PRO A 424 11.67 -18.60 3.96
C PRO A 424 12.83 -17.80 4.55
N GLN A 425 13.67 -18.46 5.34
CA GLN A 425 14.97 -17.95 5.79
C GLN A 425 16.05 -18.78 5.11
N LEU A 426 16.97 -18.12 4.42
CA LEU A 426 18.03 -18.81 3.69
C LEU A 426 19.34 -18.77 4.48
N ALA A 427 20.10 -19.86 4.41
CA ALA A 427 21.46 -19.91 4.93
C ALA A 427 22.37 -20.67 3.96
N LEU A 428 23.63 -20.26 3.92
CA LEU A 428 24.69 -20.97 3.22
C LEU A 428 25.28 -22.07 4.11
N GLY A 429 25.41 -23.27 3.55
CA GLY A 429 26.16 -24.38 4.14
C GLY A 429 27.57 -24.48 3.57
N GLU A 430 28.06 -25.70 3.38
CA GLU A 430 29.37 -25.95 2.79
C GLU A 430 29.42 -25.54 1.31
N TYR A 431 30.54 -24.96 0.90
CA TYR A 431 30.80 -24.61 -0.48
C TYR A 431 32.25 -24.93 -0.88
N GLN A 432 32.44 -25.30 -2.15
CA GLN A 432 33.75 -25.60 -2.70
C GLN A 432 33.81 -25.18 -4.16
N LEU A 433 34.76 -24.31 -4.50
CA LEU A 433 35.09 -23.95 -5.88
C LEU A 433 36.24 -24.85 -6.36
N THR A 434 36.03 -25.56 -7.46
CA THR A 434 37.06 -26.34 -8.15
C THR A 434 37.33 -25.74 -9.51
N GLU A 435 38.58 -25.44 -9.81
CA GLU A 435 39.01 -24.87 -11.09
C GLU A 435 39.71 -25.93 -11.95
N ASN A 436 39.43 -25.93 -13.25
CA ASN A 436 40.09 -26.80 -14.21
C ASN A 436 40.21 -26.12 -15.57
N GLN A 437 41.45 -25.92 -16.04
CA GLN A 437 41.76 -25.31 -17.35
C GLN A 437 41.02 -23.97 -17.60
N GLY A 438 40.95 -23.12 -16.57
CA GLY A 438 40.30 -21.82 -16.66
C GLY A 438 38.77 -21.84 -16.56
N LYS A 439 38.14 -23.01 -16.41
CA LYS A 439 36.72 -23.15 -16.02
C LYS A 439 36.62 -23.37 -14.52
N ALA A 440 35.46 -23.10 -13.94
CA ALA A 440 35.20 -23.36 -12.54
C ALA A 440 33.88 -24.10 -12.33
N GLN A 441 33.83 -24.98 -11.33
CA GLN A 441 32.60 -25.59 -10.83
C GLN A 441 32.48 -25.26 -9.35
N LEU A 442 31.35 -24.68 -8.95
CA LEU A 442 31.01 -24.41 -7.57
C LEU A 442 30.03 -25.47 -7.07
N SER A 443 30.43 -26.24 -6.06
CA SER A 443 29.50 -27.01 -5.23
C SER A 443 29.03 -26.14 -4.06
N LEU A 444 27.72 -26.02 -3.86
CA LEU A 444 27.13 -25.12 -2.86
C LEU A 444 25.97 -25.81 -2.14
N THR A 445 26.01 -25.84 -0.81
CA THR A 445 24.89 -26.27 0.05
C THR A 445 24.06 -25.05 0.41
N ILE A 446 22.75 -25.11 0.17
CA ILE A 446 21.81 -24.05 0.55
C ILE A 446 20.76 -24.64 1.50
N LYS A 447 20.41 -23.90 2.56
CA LYS A 447 19.46 -24.33 3.59
C LYS A 447 18.29 -23.36 3.72
N GLN A 448 17.12 -23.90 4.04
CA GLN A 448 15.96 -23.18 4.53
C GLN A 448 15.87 -23.39 6.05
N THR A 449 16.02 -22.33 6.84
CA THR A 449 16.15 -22.43 8.32
C THR A 449 14.90 -22.02 9.08
N GLN A 450 13.85 -21.55 8.38
CA GLN A 450 12.59 -21.23 9.02
C GLN A 450 11.90 -22.49 9.59
N THR A 451 10.97 -22.28 10.52
CA THR A 451 10.13 -23.37 11.04
C THR A 451 9.06 -23.79 10.02
N GLY A 452 8.69 -25.07 10.04
CA GLY A 452 7.66 -25.63 9.16
C GLY A 452 8.21 -26.23 7.87
N GLU A 453 7.31 -26.48 6.91
CA GLU A 453 7.67 -27.09 5.64
C GLU A 453 8.51 -26.16 4.76
N PRO A 454 9.52 -26.68 4.03
CA PRO A 454 10.24 -25.91 3.04
C PRO A 454 9.32 -25.26 2.00
N TYR A 455 9.71 -24.07 1.55
CA TYR A 455 9.08 -23.39 0.42
C TYR A 455 9.64 -23.95 -0.89
N GLN A 456 8.82 -23.98 -1.93
CA GLN A 456 9.28 -24.22 -3.30
C GLN A 456 9.73 -22.87 -3.86
N LEU A 457 11.03 -22.72 -4.11
CA LEU A 457 11.66 -21.47 -4.52
C LEU A 457 12.35 -21.62 -5.88
N LYS A 458 12.17 -20.60 -6.73
CA LYS A 458 13.03 -20.32 -7.88
C LYS A 458 14.10 -19.34 -7.43
N LEU A 459 15.19 -19.86 -6.88
CA LEU A 459 16.24 -19.06 -6.23
C LEU A 459 17.24 -18.52 -7.26
N PRO A 460 17.35 -17.20 -7.45
CA PRO A 460 18.42 -16.64 -8.27
C PRO A 460 19.76 -16.69 -7.53
N VAL A 461 20.79 -17.19 -8.20
CA VAL A 461 22.17 -17.23 -7.74
C VAL A 461 23.03 -16.45 -8.73
N VAL A 462 23.59 -15.34 -8.27
CA VAL A 462 24.30 -14.38 -9.12
C VAL A 462 25.80 -14.52 -8.90
N ALA A 463 26.52 -14.88 -9.94
CA ALA A 463 27.97 -14.89 -9.98
C ALA A 463 28.49 -13.55 -10.51
N ALA A 464 29.46 -12.96 -9.82
CA ALA A 464 30.16 -11.75 -10.24
C ALA A 464 31.55 -12.09 -10.76
N PHE A 465 31.95 -11.47 -11.88
CA PHE A 465 33.23 -11.68 -12.53
C PHE A 465 34.04 -10.39 -12.62
N LYS A 466 35.27 -10.50 -13.15
CA LYS A 466 36.09 -9.34 -13.49
C LYS A 466 35.35 -8.42 -14.47
N GLU A 467 35.72 -7.15 -14.47
CA GLU A 467 35.14 -6.11 -15.35
C GLU A 467 33.64 -5.85 -15.12
N GLY A 468 33.07 -6.34 -14.02
CA GLY A 468 31.69 -6.07 -13.62
C GLY A 468 30.64 -6.93 -14.32
N HIS A 469 31.06 -7.95 -15.07
CA HIS A 469 30.12 -8.91 -15.67
C HIS A 469 29.46 -9.79 -14.61
N THR A 470 28.18 -10.09 -14.77
CA THR A 470 27.42 -11.00 -13.90
C THR A 470 26.69 -12.07 -14.70
N GLU A 471 26.53 -13.24 -14.09
CA GLU A 471 25.75 -14.37 -14.61
C GLU A 471 24.74 -14.81 -13.54
N THR A 472 23.52 -15.17 -13.92
CA THR A 472 22.47 -15.63 -12.99
C THR A 472 22.03 -17.04 -13.30
N HIS A 473 22.13 -17.94 -12.32
CA HIS A 473 21.51 -19.26 -12.35
C HIS A 473 20.22 -19.26 -11.53
N TRP A 474 19.13 -19.76 -12.10
CA TRP A 474 17.86 -19.93 -11.39
C TRP A 474 17.74 -21.38 -10.93
N LEU A 475 17.71 -21.58 -9.61
CA LEU A 475 17.73 -22.90 -8.98
C LEU A 475 16.36 -23.29 -8.45
N ASP A 476 15.98 -24.54 -8.68
CA ASP A 476 14.79 -25.15 -8.08
C ASP A 476 15.15 -25.67 -6.69
N PHE A 477 14.76 -24.91 -5.67
CA PHE A 477 15.05 -25.23 -4.27
C PHE A 477 13.77 -25.49 -3.50
N ASN A 478 13.55 -26.74 -3.10
CA ASN A 478 12.27 -27.20 -2.53
C ASN A 478 12.41 -28.11 -1.31
N THR A 479 13.63 -28.28 -0.78
CA THR A 479 13.91 -29.03 0.45
C THR A 479 14.46 -28.12 1.54
N ALA A 480 14.57 -28.64 2.77
CA ALA A 480 15.19 -27.91 3.88
C ALA A 480 16.69 -27.67 3.65
N GLU A 481 17.36 -28.56 2.93
CA GLU A 481 18.78 -28.46 2.58
C GLU A 481 18.99 -29.14 1.21
N GLN A 482 19.71 -28.47 0.31
CA GLN A 482 19.99 -28.98 -1.03
C GLN A 482 21.40 -28.58 -1.50
N ASN A 483 22.07 -29.52 -2.16
CA ASN A 483 23.37 -29.31 -2.79
C ASN A 483 23.18 -29.01 -4.27
N PHE A 484 23.81 -27.92 -4.73
CA PHE A 484 23.82 -27.50 -6.12
C PHE A 484 25.24 -27.51 -6.68
N LYS A 485 25.35 -27.77 -7.97
CA LYS A 485 26.59 -27.64 -8.74
C LYS A 485 26.38 -26.63 -9.86
N LEU A 486 27.19 -25.59 -9.88
CA LEU A 486 27.11 -24.49 -10.84
C LEU A 486 28.41 -24.47 -11.64
N ASP A 487 28.29 -24.55 -12.96
CA ASP A 487 29.43 -24.53 -13.88
C ASP A 487 29.59 -23.13 -14.47
N TYR A 488 30.81 -22.60 -14.40
CA TYR A 488 31.17 -21.30 -14.92
C TYR A 488 32.28 -21.43 -15.97
N SER A 489 32.16 -20.62 -17.02
CA SER A 489 33.16 -20.55 -18.10
C SER A 489 34.51 -19.98 -17.66
N GLN A 490 34.52 -19.26 -16.53
CA GLN A 490 35.67 -18.69 -15.84
C GLN A 490 35.44 -18.68 -14.33
N PRO A 491 36.46 -18.57 -13.48
CA PRO A 491 36.28 -18.49 -12.02
C PRO A 491 35.54 -17.20 -11.61
N PRO A 492 34.44 -17.27 -10.85
CA PRO A 492 33.77 -16.09 -10.32
C PRO A 492 34.57 -15.45 -9.17
N LEU A 493 34.44 -14.13 -9.00
CA LEU A 493 34.99 -13.39 -7.85
C LEU A 493 34.09 -13.53 -6.61
N ALA A 494 32.79 -13.68 -6.82
CA ALA A 494 31.84 -13.92 -5.76
C ALA A 494 30.57 -14.58 -6.32
N VAL A 495 29.85 -15.29 -5.48
CA VAL A 495 28.51 -15.81 -5.78
C VAL A 495 27.57 -15.41 -4.65
N ALA A 496 26.44 -14.78 -4.98
CA ALA A 496 25.43 -14.33 -4.02
C ALA A 496 24.07 -14.97 -4.28
N LEU A 497 23.37 -15.36 -3.20
CA LEU A 497 21.99 -15.83 -3.28
C LEU A 497 21.03 -14.64 -3.17
N ASP A 498 20.14 -14.49 -4.16
CA ASP A 498 19.11 -13.47 -4.18
C ASP A 498 19.56 -12.05 -3.78
N PRO A 499 20.65 -11.52 -4.38
CA PRO A 499 21.18 -10.19 -4.02
C PRO A 499 20.23 -9.04 -4.41
N GLU A 500 19.31 -9.28 -5.33
CA GLU A 500 18.37 -8.30 -5.86
C GLU A 500 16.98 -8.38 -5.20
N PHE A 501 16.83 -9.19 -4.14
CA PHE A 501 15.58 -9.39 -3.41
C PHE A 501 14.41 -9.77 -4.33
N GLU A 502 14.63 -10.72 -5.24
CA GLU A 502 13.62 -11.26 -6.15
C GLU A 502 12.62 -12.16 -5.42
N LEU A 503 12.97 -12.67 -4.23
CA LEU A 503 12.10 -13.51 -3.40
C LEU A 503 11.53 -12.76 -2.20
N LEU A 504 10.30 -13.08 -1.82
CA LEU A 504 9.85 -12.82 -0.45
C LEU A 504 10.53 -13.83 0.48
N ARG A 505 11.54 -13.36 1.20
CA ARG A 505 12.27 -14.13 2.23
C ARG A 505 12.48 -13.25 3.44
N LEU A 506 12.75 -13.83 4.60
CA LEU A 506 13.22 -13.09 5.75
C LEU A 506 14.74 -12.88 5.59
N PRO A 507 15.21 -11.63 5.38
CA PRO A 507 16.62 -11.35 5.20
C PRO A 507 17.34 -11.42 6.54
N ASP A 508 18.63 -11.75 6.50
CA ASP A 508 19.50 -11.56 7.67
C ASP A 508 19.67 -10.06 7.96
N GLU A 509 19.89 -9.69 9.22
CA GLU A 509 20.11 -8.29 9.60
C GLU A 509 21.30 -7.66 8.87
N ALA A 510 22.33 -8.45 8.55
CA ALA A 510 23.48 -8.05 7.76
C ALA A 510 23.14 -7.70 6.30
N GLU A 511 22.00 -8.17 5.79
CA GLU A 511 21.51 -7.86 4.44
C GLU A 511 20.70 -6.57 4.36
N LEU A 512 20.40 -5.97 5.51
CA LEU A 512 19.59 -4.76 5.60
C LEU A 512 20.48 -3.55 5.93
N PRO A 513 20.31 -2.41 5.24
CA PRO A 513 21.02 -1.21 5.59
C PRO A 513 20.61 -0.73 6.99
N ALA A 514 21.53 -0.12 7.72
CA ALA A 514 21.17 0.63 8.91
C ALA A 514 20.18 1.74 8.50
N ALA A 515 19.03 1.84 9.15
CA ALA A 515 17.96 2.75 8.77
C ALA A 515 17.40 3.50 9.98
N LEU A 516 16.90 4.71 9.77
CA LEU A 516 16.45 5.61 10.83
C LEU A 516 15.21 5.12 11.61
N ASN A 517 14.45 4.17 11.06
CA ASN A 517 13.29 3.57 11.72
C ASN A 517 13.64 2.87 13.04
N VAL A 518 14.91 2.51 13.25
CA VAL A 518 15.40 1.93 14.52
C VAL A 518 15.15 2.87 15.70
N LEU A 519 15.08 4.18 15.49
CA LEU A 519 14.68 5.15 16.52
C LEU A 519 13.30 4.85 17.10
N TYR A 520 12.38 4.35 16.27
CA TYR A 520 10.99 4.15 16.65
C TYR A 520 10.66 2.70 17.01
N ASN A 521 11.37 1.75 16.40
CA ASN A 521 10.99 0.32 16.45
C ASN A 521 11.95 -0.55 17.26
N ALA A 522 13.15 -0.07 17.60
CA ALA A 522 14.13 -0.83 18.38
C ALA A 522 14.17 -0.36 19.84
N GLN A 523 14.31 -1.31 20.77
CA GLN A 523 14.55 -1.10 22.19
C GLN A 523 15.46 -2.23 22.72
N PRO A 524 16.29 -1.98 23.75
CA PRO A 524 16.48 -0.70 24.45
C PRO A 524 17.33 0.30 23.64
N LYS A 525 17.18 1.59 23.93
CA LYS A 525 17.98 2.70 23.39
C LYS A 525 18.71 3.43 24.52
N THR A 526 19.96 3.81 24.29
CA THR A 526 20.72 4.73 25.16
C THR A 526 20.97 6.04 24.42
N PHE A 527 20.52 7.16 25.00
CA PHE A 527 20.80 8.51 24.50
C PHE A 527 22.11 9.03 25.11
N VAL A 528 22.98 9.58 24.26
CA VAL A 528 24.30 10.07 24.66
C VAL A 528 24.38 11.56 24.38
N LEU A 529 24.57 12.33 25.44
CA LEU A 529 24.71 13.78 25.42
C LEU A 529 26.18 14.16 25.53
N ALA A 530 26.63 15.13 24.72
CA ALA A 530 27.95 15.71 24.89
C ALA A 530 28.03 16.44 26.25
N ARG A 531 29.15 16.34 26.97
CA ARG A 531 29.39 17.17 28.17
C ARG A 531 29.41 18.67 27.88
N GLN A 532 29.86 19.03 26.68
CA GLN A 532 29.91 20.40 26.19
C GLN A 532 28.82 20.57 25.14
N VAL A 533 27.61 20.87 25.60
CA VAL A 533 26.48 21.19 24.72
C VAL A 533 26.57 22.66 24.29
N PRO A 534 26.34 23.01 23.01
CA PRO A 534 26.23 24.39 22.59
C PRO A 534 25.14 25.13 23.39
N ALA A 535 25.41 26.38 23.79
CA ALA A 535 24.49 27.15 24.62
C ALA A 535 23.09 27.24 24.00
N GLY A 536 22.07 26.80 24.74
CA GLY A 536 20.67 26.82 24.32
C GLY A 536 20.18 25.52 23.69
N MET A 537 21.05 24.54 23.46
CA MET A 537 20.67 23.21 22.96
C MET A 537 20.31 22.22 24.07
N GLU A 538 20.65 22.49 25.33
CA GLU A 538 20.47 21.55 26.45
C GLU A 538 18.99 21.14 26.59
N LEU A 539 18.09 22.14 26.67
CA LEU A 539 16.65 21.88 26.77
C LEU A 539 16.11 21.20 25.50
N ALA A 540 16.60 21.60 24.33
CA ALA A 540 16.15 21.06 23.05
C ALA A 540 16.50 19.57 22.91
N TRP A 541 17.68 19.15 23.40
CA TRP A 541 18.06 17.74 23.43
C TRP A 541 17.24 16.94 24.43
N GLU A 542 16.94 17.46 25.62
CA GLU A 542 16.06 16.80 26.59
C GLU A 542 14.64 16.59 26.04
N GLU A 543 14.10 17.60 25.34
CA GLU A 543 12.81 17.47 24.63
C GLU A 543 12.88 16.42 23.51
N ALA A 544 13.98 16.38 22.75
CA ALA A 544 14.20 15.38 21.71
C ALA A 544 14.27 13.96 22.27
N ILE A 545 14.98 13.76 23.38
CA ILE A 545 15.07 12.46 24.07
C ILE A 545 13.68 12.00 24.49
N THR A 546 12.91 12.89 25.13
CA THR A 546 11.54 12.60 25.57
C THR A 546 10.65 12.20 24.38
N ALA A 547 10.75 12.92 23.26
CA ALA A 547 9.97 12.64 22.06
C ALA A 547 10.35 11.30 21.39
N LEU A 548 11.63 10.95 21.37
CA LEU A 548 12.15 9.77 20.68
C LEU A 548 12.13 8.50 21.52
N SER A 549 12.27 8.60 22.84
CA SER A 549 12.27 7.44 23.73
C SER A 549 10.90 6.79 23.82
N ARG A 550 9.83 7.61 23.84
CA ARG A 550 8.47 7.24 24.23
C ARG A 550 8.41 6.52 25.59
N ASP A 551 9.40 6.78 26.45
CA ASP A 551 9.54 6.26 27.80
C ASP A 551 9.54 7.43 28.79
N THR A 552 8.88 7.26 29.92
CA THR A 552 8.89 8.21 31.05
C THR A 552 10.26 8.36 31.70
N ASN A 553 11.16 7.38 31.58
CA ASN A 553 12.51 7.44 32.12
C ASN A 553 13.54 6.89 31.12
N PRO A 554 13.86 7.64 30.05
CA PRO A 554 14.80 7.20 29.03
C PRO A 554 16.20 6.96 29.61
N LYS A 555 16.89 5.93 29.11
CA LYS A 555 18.29 5.69 29.47
C LYS A 555 19.17 6.74 28.80
N GLN A 556 19.80 7.58 29.62
CA GLN A 556 20.68 8.65 29.20
C GLN A 556 22.07 8.51 29.82
N GLN A 557 23.10 8.94 29.11
CA GLN A 557 24.45 9.08 29.65
C GLN A 557 25.20 10.23 28.96
N TYR A 558 26.31 10.67 29.56
CA TYR A 558 27.22 11.60 28.92
C TYR A 558 28.25 10.86 28.06
N ASP A 559 28.87 11.57 27.13
CA ASP A 559 29.87 11.06 26.17
C ASP A 559 31.22 10.65 26.80
N ASP A 560 31.42 10.92 28.08
CA ASP A 560 32.56 10.45 28.88
C ASP A 560 32.35 9.02 29.47
N ALA A 561 31.13 8.48 29.38
CA ALA A 561 30.81 7.13 29.82
C ALA A 561 31.02 6.09 28.71
N PRO A 562 31.46 4.85 29.04
CA PRO A 562 31.53 3.77 28.07
C PRO A 562 30.18 3.52 27.39
N LEU A 563 30.19 3.36 26.06
CA LEU A 563 28.98 3.06 25.30
C LEU A 563 28.53 1.61 25.54
N PRO A 564 27.21 1.34 25.63
CA PRO A 564 26.70 -0.03 25.71
C PRO A 564 27.09 -0.83 24.45
N ALA A 565 27.27 -2.14 24.53
CA ALA A 565 27.74 -2.94 23.39
C ALA A 565 26.63 -3.45 22.47
N THR A 566 25.42 -3.67 22.99
CA THR A 566 24.32 -4.41 22.32
C THR A 566 23.05 -3.58 22.10
N GLU A 567 23.02 -2.35 22.59
CA GLU A 567 21.86 -1.47 22.49
C GLU A 567 22.02 -0.47 21.35
N VAL A 568 20.90 0.09 20.88
CA VAL A 568 20.94 1.21 19.95
C VAL A 568 21.45 2.44 20.69
N VAL A 569 22.52 3.05 20.17
CA VAL A 569 23.11 4.27 20.72
C VAL A 569 22.65 5.46 19.90
N VAL A 570 22.04 6.45 20.55
CA VAL A 570 21.59 7.69 19.92
C VAL A 570 22.50 8.83 20.39
N LEU A 571 23.43 9.25 19.55
CA LEU A 571 24.31 10.40 19.79
C LEU A 571 23.58 11.69 19.44
N LEU A 572 23.62 12.65 20.36
CA LEU A 572 22.98 13.95 20.21
C LEU A 572 24.05 15.05 20.09
N GLY A 573 24.26 15.51 18.87
CA GLY A 573 25.27 16.51 18.49
C GLY A 573 26.54 15.92 17.87
N GLY A 574 27.15 16.65 16.93
CA GLY A 574 28.42 16.31 16.30
C GLY A 574 29.63 16.37 17.24
N ASP A 575 29.49 17.05 18.38
CA ASP A 575 30.56 17.31 19.36
C ASP A 575 30.79 16.15 20.35
N ASN A 576 30.07 15.04 20.22
CA ASN A 576 30.21 13.88 21.10
C ASN A 576 31.62 13.26 21.00
N GLN A 577 32.33 13.18 22.12
CA GLN A 577 33.68 12.58 22.18
C GLN A 577 33.70 11.11 21.75
N GLY A 578 32.59 10.39 21.96
CA GLY A 578 32.44 9.00 21.51
C GLY A 578 32.37 8.82 19.99
N LEU A 579 32.17 9.89 19.21
CA LEU A 579 31.91 9.79 17.78
C LEU A 579 33.13 9.29 16.99
N THR A 580 34.34 9.77 17.27
CA THR A 580 35.55 9.41 16.51
C THR A 580 35.81 7.90 16.51
N GLY A 581 35.82 7.28 17.69
CA GLY A 581 36.02 5.82 17.80
C GLY A 581 34.87 5.00 17.23
N LEU A 582 33.65 5.55 17.22
CA LEU A 582 32.51 4.92 16.55
C LEU A 582 32.63 4.98 15.02
N LEU A 583 33.03 6.13 14.46
CA LEU A 583 33.22 6.31 13.03
C LEU A 583 34.35 5.43 12.48
N GLU A 584 35.42 5.21 13.24
CA GLU A 584 36.49 4.29 12.83
C GLU A 584 36.00 2.83 12.72
N ARG A 585 35.07 2.43 13.60
CA ARG A 585 34.45 1.09 13.54
C ARG A 585 33.33 1.00 12.51
N ALA A 586 32.63 2.11 12.26
CA ALA A 586 31.57 2.24 11.29
C ALA A 586 32.16 2.44 9.89
N GLN A 587 32.33 1.36 9.14
CA GLN A 587 32.98 1.39 7.82
C GLN A 587 32.12 2.03 6.70
N GLN A 588 31.01 2.69 7.03
CA GLN A 588 30.18 3.42 6.07
C GLN A 588 30.89 4.69 5.58
N PRO A 589 30.61 5.15 4.34
CA PRO A 589 31.29 6.30 3.72
C PRO A 589 30.81 7.67 4.27
N PHE A 590 30.98 7.86 5.58
CA PHE A 590 30.68 9.09 6.30
C PHE A 590 31.92 9.56 7.07
N LYS A 591 32.19 10.87 7.02
CA LYS A 591 33.15 11.53 7.90
C LYS A 591 32.53 12.81 8.44
N LEU A 592 32.85 13.13 9.68
CA LEU A 592 32.55 14.43 10.28
C LEU A 592 33.87 15.20 10.46
N SER A 593 33.90 16.46 10.02
CA SER A 593 34.93 17.42 10.41
C SER A 593 34.29 18.53 11.25
N GLU A 594 35.11 19.43 11.81
CA GLU A 594 34.62 20.60 12.56
C GLU A 594 33.63 21.49 11.77
N THR A 595 33.68 21.45 10.44
CA THR A 595 32.90 22.38 9.59
C THR A 595 32.01 21.69 8.56
N ALA A 596 32.10 20.38 8.40
CA ALA A 596 31.32 19.68 7.38
C ALA A 596 30.98 18.21 7.71
N TYR A 597 29.79 17.82 7.26
CA TYR A 597 29.42 16.43 7.01
C TYR A 597 29.93 16.02 5.63
N ILE A 598 30.70 14.94 5.55
CA ILE A 598 31.20 14.38 4.29
C ILE A 598 30.50 13.06 4.05
N LEU A 599 29.61 13.01 3.05
CA LEU A 599 28.80 11.85 2.71
C LEU A 599 29.05 11.47 1.26
N ASN A 600 29.53 10.24 1.01
CA ASN A 600 29.86 9.76 -0.34
C ASN A 600 30.74 10.76 -1.12
N SER A 601 31.72 11.35 -0.43
CA SER A 601 32.64 12.37 -0.97
C SER A 601 31.99 13.73 -1.32
N VAL A 602 30.75 13.98 -0.90
CA VAL A 602 30.07 15.28 -1.00
C VAL A 602 30.11 15.98 0.35
N ASN A 603 30.49 17.26 0.36
CA ASN A 603 30.60 18.06 1.57
C ASN A 603 29.33 18.89 1.82
N TYR A 604 28.83 18.86 3.05
CA TYR A 604 27.71 19.67 3.52
C TYR A 604 28.16 20.44 4.75
N THR A 605 28.04 21.77 4.72
CA THR A 605 28.52 22.64 5.81
C THR A 605 27.68 22.46 7.07
N CYS A 606 28.32 22.23 8.23
CA CYS A 606 27.68 22.23 9.54
C CYS A 606 27.06 23.61 9.83
N GLY A 607 25.95 23.67 10.58
CA GLY A 607 25.21 24.92 10.80
C GLY A 607 24.24 25.27 9.68
N LEU A 608 24.66 25.17 8.42
CA LEU A 608 23.76 25.33 7.27
C LEU A 608 22.87 24.11 7.05
N HIS A 609 23.31 22.95 7.53
CA HIS A 609 22.57 21.70 7.45
C HIS A 609 22.43 21.04 8.81
N SER A 610 21.32 20.33 8.99
CA SER A 610 21.11 19.38 10.07
C SER A 610 21.17 17.96 9.52
N LEU A 611 21.66 17.02 10.33
CA LEU A 611 21.93 15.64 9.96
C LEU A 611 21.12 14.69 10.85
N ALA A 612 20.48 13.71 10.23
CA ALA A 612 20.13 12.46 10.89
C ALA A 612 20.77 11.30 10.14
N LEU A 613 21.52 10.48 10.86
CA LEU A 613 22.36 9.44 10.31
C LEU A 613 22.21 8.18 11.14
N THR A 614 22.22 7.02 10.50
CA THR A 614 22.43 5.74 11.15
C THR A 614 23.70 5.10 10.67
N LEU A 615 24.37 4.37 11.53
CA LEU A 615 25.59 3.65 11.24
C LEU A 615 25.53 2.28 11.90
N ARG A 616 26.37 1.37 11.42
CA ARG A 616 26.57 0.06 12.04
C ARG A 616 28.05 -0.11 12.34
N ALA A 617 28.38 -0.25 13.62
CA ALA A 617 29.73 -0.52 14.11
C ALA A 617 29.77 -1.95 14.69
N GLY A 618 30.17 -2.93 13.89
CA GLY A 618 30.00 -4.36 14.24
C GLY A 618 28.52 -4.75 14.24
N GLN A 619 28.00 -5.29 15.34
CA GLN A 619 26.55 -5.56 15.51
C GLN A 619 25.79 -4.36 16.11
N GLN A 620 26.49 -3.32 16.57
CA GLN A 620 25.86 -2.18 17.20
C GLN A 620 25.30 -1.21 16.17
N GLN A 621 24.03 -0.84 16.33
CA GLN A 621 23.40 0.24 15.56
C GLN A 621 23.56 1.57 16.29
N ILE A 622 23.98 2.58 15.54
CA ILE A 622 24.22 3.93 16.04
C ILE A 622 23.33 4.88 15.26
N VAL A 623 22.73 5.84 15.94
CA VAL A 623 22.06 6.98 15.34
C VAL A 623 22.82 8.23 15.76
N LEU A 624 23.15 9.09 14.80
CA LEU A 624 23.68 10.44 15.05
C LEU A 624 22.62 11.45 14.60
N LEU A 625 22.17 12.27 15.54
CA LEU A 625 21.35 13.45 15.26
C LEU A 625 22.20 14.69 15.52
N ASP A 626 22.30 15.58 14.55
CA ASP A 626 23.09 16.79 14.69
C ASP A 626 22.35 17.99 14.09
N ALA A 627 22.30 19.07 14.86
CA ALA A 627 21.64 20.33 14.51
C ALA A 627 22.25 21.46 15.34
N SER A 628 22.48 22.61 14.71
CA SER A 628 23.21 23.71 15.36
C SER A 628 22.32 24.69 16.12
N THR A 629 20.99 24.59 16.00
CA THR A 629 20.02 25.40 16.77
C THR A 629 18.80 24.58 17.17
N PRO A 630 18.06 24.99 18.23
CA PRO A 630 16.80 24.34 18.63
C PRO A 630 15.76 24.30 17.51
N GLU A 631 15.66 25.37 16.71
CA GLU A 631 14.71 25.46 15.59
C GLU A 631 15.06 24.45 14.50
N ALA A 632 16.34 24.33 14.14
CA ALA A 632 16.81 23.36 13.16
C ALA A 632 16.57 21.93 13.64
N LEU A 633 16.83 21.64 14.92
CA LEU A 633 16.53 20.35 15.53
C LEU A 633 15.05 20.03 15.48
N GLN A 634 14.19 20.98 15.83
CA GLN A 634 12.75 20.80 15.80
C GLN A 634 12.25 20.53 14.36
N GLN A 635 12.79 21.24 13.36
CA GLN A 635 12.48 20.98 11.95
C GLN A 635 12.90 19.57 11.52
N LEU A 636 14.10 19.12 11.92
CA LEU A 636 14.61 17.78 11.66
C LEU A 636 13.69 16.72 12.26
N LEU A 637 13.38 16.81 13.56
CA LEU A 637 12.55 15.85 14.29
C LEU A 637 11.12 15.78 13.76
N ASN A 638 10.55 16.91 13.33
CA ASN A 638 9.23 16.94 12.70
C ASN A 638 9.16 16.17 11.39
N LYS A 639 10.28 16.08 10.66
CA LYS A 639 10.35 15.41 9.35
C LYS A 639 10.81 13.97 9.46
N LEU A 640 11.66 13.64 10.44
CA LEU A 640 12.29 12.34 10.61
C LEU A 640 11.35 11.12 10.52
N PRO A 641 10.11 11.15 11.06
CA PRO A 641 9.17 10.03 10.95
C PRO A 641 8.82 9.65 9.48
N HIS A 642 8.94 10.58 8.54
CA HIS A 642 8.64 10.35 7.12
C HIS A 642 9.79 9.69 6.34
N TYR A 643 10.96 9.53 6.98
CA TYR A 643 12.19 9.10 6.31
C TYR A 643 12.83 7.88 6.98
N GLY A 644 12.07 7.12 7.79
CA GLY A 644 12.61 6.00 8.56
C GLY A 644 13.34 4.91 7.75
N LYS A 645 13.05 4.77 6.45
CA LYS A 645 13.74 3.80 5.57
C LYS A 645 15.15 4.23 5.16
N TYR A 646 15.50 5.50 5.30
CA TYR A 646 16.79 6.02 4.87
C TYR A 646 17.84 5.82 5.95
N SER A 647 19.08 5.63 5.52
CA SER A 647 20.24 5.55 6.41
C SER A 647 20.74 6.92 6.83
N TYR A 648 20.63 7.91 5.95
CA TYR A 648 21.06 9.28 6.19
C TYR A 648 20.12 10.29 5.57
N LEU A 649 20.00 11.45 6.22
CA LEU A 649 19.19 12.59 5.81
C LEU A 649 19.90 13.88 6.16
N LEU A 650 19.87 14.82 5.23
CA LEU A 650 20.29 16.18 5.48
C LEU A 650 19.19 17.13 5.08
N PHE A 651 18.98 18.12 5.94
CA PHE A 651 18.06 19.19 5.70
C PHE A 651 18.78 20.52 5.80
N ASN A 652 18.40 21.47 4.95
CA ASN A 652 18.79 22.87 5.13
C ASN A 652 18.24 23.35 6.48
N SER A 653 19.08 23.86 7.37
CA SER A 653 18.68 24.23 8.74
C SER A 653 17.69 25.39 8.79
N ALA A 654 17.66 26.26 7.78
CA ALA A 654 16.77 27.42 7.73
C ALA A 654 15.40 27.07 7.14
N THR A 655 15.37 26.33 6.01
CA THR A 655 14.13 26.02 5.28
C THR A 655 13.53 24.65 5.65
N GLY A 656 14.36 23.77 6.21
CA GLY A 656 14.04 22.37 6.45
C GLY A 656 13.94 21.54 5.17
N GLU A 657 14.29 22.06 4.00
CA GLU A 657 14.23 21.30 2.75
C GLU A 657 15.25 20.15 2.76
N ASN A 658 14.85 18.98 2.26
CA ASN A 658 15.76 17.83 2.17
C ASN A 658 16.79 18.08 1.06
N VAL A 659 18.07 18.17 1.42
CA VAL A 659 19.17 18.38 0.47
C VAL A 659 19.90 17.10 0.11
N ALA A 660 19.81 16.08 0.96
CA ALA A 660 20.36 14.76 0.69
C ALA A 660 19.60 13.68 1.47
N LYS A 661 19.49 12.50 0.87
CA LYS A 661 19.00 11.29 1.51
C LYS A 661 19.55 10.06 0.78
N GLY A 662 19.66 8.94 1.47
CA GLY A 662 20.03 7.68 0.85
C GLY A 662 20.08 6.52 1.83
N GLN A 663 20.37 5.35 1.30
CA GLN A 663 20.59 4.13 2.08
C GLN A 663 22.04 3.67 1.90
N TRP A 664 22.62 3.09 2.94
CA TRP A 664 23.95 2.50 2.84
C TRP A 664 23.95 1.30 1.91
N GLN A 665 25.05 1.14 1.18
CA GLN A 665 25.30 -0.09 0.46
C GLN A 665 25.59 -1.21 1.47
N VAL A 666 24.87 -2.31 1.33
CA VAL A 666 25.10 -3.54 2.06
C VAL A 666 26.24 -4.31 1.38
N LYS A 667 27.29 -4.64 2.12
CA LYS A 667 28.50 -5.30 1.58
C LYS A 667 28.76 -6.69 2.16
N ASP A 668 28.21 -6.98 3.33
CA ASP A 668 28.57 -8.16 4.14
C ASP A 668 27.38 -9.12 4.28
N SER A 669 26.69 -9.44 3.18
CA SER A 669 25.61 -10.44 3.23
C SER A 669 26.17 -11.84 3.55
N PRO A 670 25.61 -12.57 4.52
CA PRO A 670 25.97 -13.95 4.81
C PRO A 670 25.54 -14.92 3.69
N LEU A 671 24.80 -14.44 2.69
CA LEU A 671 24.43 -15.18 1.49
C LEU A 671 25.35 -14.92 0.30
N THR A 672 26.47 -14.22 0.53
CA THR A 672 27.53 -14.01 -0.47
C THR A 672 28.76 -14.83 -0.12
N VAL A 673 29.22 -15.63 -1.07
CA VAL A 673 30.49 -16.34 -1.03
C VAL A 673 31.53 -15.56 -1.82
N PRO A 674 32.52 -14.92 -1.18
CA PRO A 674 33.64 -14.31 -1.89
C PRO A 674 34.70 -15.36 -2.25
N PHE A 675 35.15 -15.35 -3.49
CA PHE A 675 36.30 -16.11 -3.98
C PHE A 675 37.41 -15.10 -4.27
N LYS A 676 38.42 -15.05 -3.39
CA LYS A 676 39.57 -14.15 -3.60
C LYS A 676 40.23 -14.50 -4.95
N PRO A 677 40.60 -13.49 -5.76
CA PRO A 677 41.33 -13.73 -7.01
C PRO A 677 42.74 -14.29 -6.79
#